data_AF-A0A4Q2X4K4-F1
#
_entry.id   AF-A0A4Q2X4K4-F1
#
_cell.length_a   1.000
_cell.length_b   1.000
_cell.length_c   1.000
_cell.angle_alpha   90.00
_cell.angle_beta   90.00
_cell.angle_gamma   90.00
#
_symmetry.space_group_name_H-M   'P 1'
#
loop_
_entity.id
_entity.type
_entity.pdbx_description
1 polymer ?
#
loop_
_entity_poly.entity_id
_entity_poly.type
_entity_poly.pdbx_seq_one_letter_code
_entity_poly.pdbx_strand_id
1 'polypeptide(L)'
;GEYLTKVMVQVEDLEGRFAEFDEYIEELTRKREEIYEAFEGRKLALVEQRNRRAGNLLKSAERILAGLKHRAASLEDINAINGYFAGDLMVAKLRDIVTELRDIGDTVKADDLQTRLKSLQDDAVRQLKDRKELFVDGGNVLKFGRHNFSVNTQELELSIVEHDGTPCYHLSGTAFFEPVGSEELLSTRDVWGQQVVSENARVYRSEWLAWQMLQQAPPEGDPTLEQVHTFMAPRYSEGYTKGVHDEDALKILTAVLPVHRPLGLLRFGPRVRALAILFWEIHRTTPDGKRLEPLITAHGSMRRTFGGASAADHPLRVELERALASFTSTSAAAGLLISVGDTSPAEMAREAAAYLFEQLASGGPVPVSAEAAAGTSEFKLALNTRNAGTEFNKSIEPLTDDPERRFLVLIDWMGGHLGVSTTAAADPRFTPALAWVAESAAHWLRGGIEQRGVMEISSIIRTGGLKGLHAVIGEGGSYETDYHAFRERLSRFGNHDVPAFEACTRLKQKLIETRRSEIRLDEFKAKVMSSFVRNRLINDVYLPIIGENLAKQIGTAGTDTRTDRSGLLLLVSPPGYGKTTIMEYVADRLGLTFMKINGPALGHAVTSLDPMEAPNLSAREEVEKLNLALEMGDNVMIYVDDIQHTNPEFLQRFISLCDAQRKMEGIWRGKARTYDLRGKKVAVVMAGNPYTEGGTKFKIPDMLANRADTYNLGDILGGHLDAFKASYIENCLTANPVLARLASRHQEDVYAVMKIAETGSQEGVDFKGNHAPAEIEEMVSVTRHLFDVRDTILRVNQEYIRSAAQEDAYRTEPAFKLQGSYRNMARIAGKVLPLMSREEIRGLIMDHYKNESQTLTQGAEANLLKFKDFEGVANETEKARWDAIKKEFMKRRLLGGAGEEDPVGRVVAQLSGFQDGLDSIRSVIVEGGREYAKPQSLSENTIAQLRDIIAGLRAVPVEVDIKVVPVQEESGPIQRMDRSEAAPLEFKPEVRQEDPPT
;
A
#
# COMPACT_ATOMS: atom_id res chain seq x y z
N GLY A 1 36.64 27.01 3.82
CA GLY A 1 36.77 27.82 5.04
C GLY A 1 38.13 28.46 5.06
N GLU A 2 39.12 27.78 5.63
CA GLU A 2 40.47 28.33 5.86
C GLU A 2 41.18 28.90 4.62
N TYR A 3 41.09 28.21 3.46
CA TYR A 3 41.68 28.70 2.22
C TYR A 3 41.02 29.99 1.70
N LEU A 4 39.70 30.13 1.81
CA LEU A 4 38.99 31.35 1.43
C LEU A 4 39.45 32.50 2.32
N THR A 5 39.50 32.28 3.65
CA THR A 5 40.00 33.28 4.60
C THR A 5 41.43 33.71 4.29
N LYS A 6 42.32 32.76 3.95
CA LYS A 6 43.71 33.08 3.59
C LYS A 6 43.82 33.91 2.32
N VAL A 7 43.06 33.58 1.28
CA VAL A 7 43.05 34.34 0.02
C VAL A 7 42.40 35.70 0.21
N MET A 8 41.34 35.79 1.02
CA MET A 8 40.68 37.05 1.37
C MET A 8 41.61 38.01 2.11
N VAL A 9 42.38 37.51 3.09
CA VAL A 9 43.40 38.31 3.79
C VAL A 9 44.50 38.77 2.83
N GLN A 10 44.88 37.97 1.84
CA GLN A 10 45.85 38.39 0.82
C GLN A 10 45.30 39.49 -0.10
N VAL A 11 44.01 39.45 -0.42
CA VAL A 11 43.34 40.51 -1.20
C VAL A 11 43.22 41.78 -0.37
N GLU A 12 42.87 41.66 0.91
CA GLU A 12 42.79 42.78 1.86
C GLU A 12 44.17 43.44 2.12
N ASP A 13 45.24 42.63 2.23
CA ASP A 13 46.63 43.13 2.29
C ASP A 13 47.05 43.88 1.02
N LEU A 14 46.53 43.48 -0.15
CA LEU A 14 46.75 44.17 -1.43
C LEU A 14 45.95 45.47 -1.49
N GLU A 15 44.69 45.47 -1.04
CA GLU A 15 43.86 46.68 -0.91
C GLU A 15 44.55 47.71 -0.01
N GLY A 16 45.14 47.28 1.12
CA GLY A 16 45.88 48.16 2.02
C GLY A 16 47.19 48.72 1.43
N ARG A 17 47.87 47.98 0.54
CA ARG A 17 49.13 48.42 -0.10
C ARG A 17 48.93 49.35 -1.29
N PHE A 18 47.78 49.30 -1.95
CA PHE A 18 47.48 50.08 -3.16
C PHE A 18 46.34 51.11 -2.94
N ALA A 19 46.04 51.45 -1.69
CA ALA A 19 44.93 52.34 -1.30
C ALA A 19 45.01 53.78 -1.86
N GLU A 20 46.14 54.21 -2.41
CA GLU A 20 46.34 55.55 -2.99
C GLU A 20 45.95 55.64 -4.48
N PHE A 21 45.53 54.53 -5.09
CA PHE A 21 45.23 54.45 -6.52
C PHE A 21 43.83 53.87 -6.77
N ASP A 22 42.88 54.75 -7.08
CA ASP A 22 41.45 54.40 -7.24
C ASP A 22 41.19 53.28 -8.27
N GLU A 23 41.96 53.23 -9.36
CA GLU A 23 41.84 52.19 -10.41
C GLU A 23 42.15 50.77 -9.89
N TYR A 24 43.10 50.61 -8.97
CA TYR A 24 43.43 49.30 -8.40
C TYR A 24 42.42 48.84 -7.35
N ILE A 25 41.73 49.77 -6.67
CA ILE A 25 40.68 49.45 -5.69
C ILE A 25 39.48 48.80 -6.38
N GLU A 26 39.08 49.32 -7.54
CA GLU A 26 37.98 48.76 -8.33
C GLU A 26 38.32 47.35 -8.85
N GLU A 27 39.53 47.15 -9.38
CA GLU A 27 39.97 45.82 -9.83
C GLU A 27 40.09 44.79 -8.69
N LEU A 28 40.60 45.20 -7.53
CA LEU A 28 40.71 44.33 -6.34
C LEU A 28 39.33 43.95 -5.79
N THR A 29 38.37 44.89 -5.80
CA THR A 29 36.97 44.62 -5.41
C THR A 29 36.33 43.61 -6.35
N ARG A 30 36.50 43.77 -7.67
CA ARG A 30 36.03 42.78 -8.67
C ARG A 30 36.69 41.41 -8.45
N LYS A 31 38.00 41.38 -8.16
CA LYS A 31 38.72 40.13 -7.90
C LYS A 31 38.25 39.44 -6.62
N ARG A 32 37.92 40.21 -5.59
CA ARG A 32 37.34 39.73 -4.34
C ARG A 32 35.99 39.06 -4.57
N GLU A 33 35.12 39.68 -5.36
CA GLU A 33 33.83 39.11 -5.76
C GLU A 33 34.00 37.81 -6.55
N GLU A 34 34.87 37.80 -7.57
CA GLU A 34 35.18 36.59 -8.36
C GLU A 34 35.68 35.42 -7.47
N ILE A 35 36.54 35.72 -6.49
CA ILE A 35 37.05 34.72 -5.54
C ILE A 35 35.90 34.18 -4.68
N TYR A 36 35.06 35.04 -4.13
CA TYR A 36 33.89 34.61 -3.36
C TYR A 36 32.94 33.73 -4.17
N GLU A 37 32.60 34.14 -5.40
CA GLU A 37 31.73 33.37 -6.29
C GLU A 37 32.33 32.01 -6.65
N ALA A 38 33.64 31.94 -6.94
CA ALA A 38 34.31 30.68 -7.25
C ALA A 38 34.31 29.71 -6.04
N PHE A 39 34.54 30.23 -4.83
CA PHE A 39 34.50 29.41 -3.61
C PHE A 39 33.08 28.99 -3.22
N GLU A 40 32.07 29.86 -3.36
CA GLU A 40 30.66 29.49 -3.16
C GLU A 40 30.20 28.48 -4.21
N GLY A 41 30.56 28.66 -5.48
CA GLY A 41 30.31 27.67 -6.55
C GLY A 41 30.94 26.31 -6.25
N ARG A 42 32.20 26.29 -5.79
CA ARG A 42 32.89 25.04 -5.40
C ARG A 42 32.24 24.39 -4.17
N LYS A 43 31.83 25.18 -3.19
CA LYS A 43 31.11 24.72 -2.00
C LYS A 43 29.76 24.10 -2.38
N LEU A 44 28.98 24.74 -3.25
CA LEU A 44 27.73 24.21 -3.77
C LEU A 44 27.94 22.88 -4.49
N ALA A 45 28.93 22.78 -5.38
CA ALA A 45 29.26 21.54 -6.09
C ALA A 45 29.68 20.40 -5.12
N LEU A 46 30.47 20.70 -4.09
CA LEU A 46 30.84 19.71 -3.07
C LEU A 46 29.65 19.26 -2.22
N VAL A 47 28.75 20.19 -1.86
CA VAL A 47 27.50 19.86 -1.14
C VAL A 47 26.60 18.98 -2.01
N GLU A 48 26.46 19.28 -3.29
CA GLU A 48 25.68 18.47 -4.23
C GLU A 48 26.28 17.06 -4.40
N GLN A 49 27.60 16.95 -4.60
CA GLN A 49 28.30 15.66 -4.69
C GLN A 49 28.11 14.83 -3.41
N ARG A 50 28.19 15.49 -2.25
CA ARG A 50 27.96 14.87 -0.94
C ARG A 50 26.53 14.36 -0.80
N ASN A 51 25.54 15.18 -1.14
CA ASN A 51 24.12 14.83 -1.10
C ASN A 51 23.81 13.68 -2.08
N ARG A 52 24.40 13.69 -3.27
CA ARG A 52 24.26 12.63 -4.26
C ARG A 52 24.84 11.30 -3.77
N ARG A 53 26.03 11.34 -3.14
CA ARG A 53 26.64 10.14 -2.52
C ARG A 53 25.77 9.60 -1.38
N ALA A 54 25.33 10.46 -0.46
CA ALA A 54 24.43 10.07 0.63
C ALA A 54 23.11 9.49 0.10
N GLY A 55 22.54 10.06 -0.97
CA GLY A 55 21.34 9.54 -1.62
C GLY A 55 21.54 8.16 -2.25
N ASN A 56 22.68 7.90 -2.90
CA ASN A 56 23.00 6.60 -3.46
C ASN A 56 23.20 5.53 -2.36
N LEU A 57 23.88 5.90 -1.27
CA LEU A 57 24.06 5.04 -0.09
C LEU A 57 22.70 4.68 0.53
N LEU A 58 21.81 5.66 0.70
CA LEU A 58 20.46 5.42 1.21
C LEU A 58 19.65 4.47 0.31
N LYS A 59 19.65 4.68 -1.01
CA LYS A 59 18.97 3.78 -1.96
C LYS A 59 19.51 2.35 -1.90
N SER A 60 20.82 2.19 -1.69
CA SER A 60 21.43 0.86 -1.52
C SER A 60 20.99 0.23 -0.19
N ALA A 61 21.01 1.01 0.90
CA ALA A 61 20.56 0.57 2.21
C ALA A 61 19.09 0.15 2.24
N GLU A 62 18.20 0.87 1.55
CA GLU A 62 16.78 0.53 1.43
C GLU A 62 16.55 -0.81 0.74
N ARG A 63 17.29 -1.10 -0.34
CA ARG A 63 17.22 -2.42 -1.01
C ARG A 63 17.72 -3.54 -0.10
N ILE A 64 18.81 -3.30 0.64
CA ILE A 64 19.33 -4.26 1.61
C ILE A 64 18.28 -4.51 2.69
N LEU A 65 17.71 -3.47 3.30
CA LEU A 65 16.65 -3.60 4.31
C LEU A 65 15.45 -4.40 3.82
N ALA A 66 14.99 -4.17 2.58
CA ALA A 66 13.89 -4.94 1.99
C ALA A 66 14.24 -6.44 1.86
N GLY A 67 15.46 -6.77 1.40
CA GLY A 67 15.95 -8.14 1.35
C GLY A 67 16.10 -8.78 2.73
N LEU A 68 16.61 -8.01 3.71
CA LEU A 68 16.73 -8.46 5.10
C LEU A 68 15.36 -8.82 5.68
N LYS A 69 14.32 -8.00 5.41
CA LYS A 69 12.95 -8.24 5.86
C LYS A 69 12.40 -9.56 5.34
N HIS A 70 12.51 -9.80 4.03
CA HIS A 70 12.00 -11.02 3.40
C HIS A 70 12.67 -12.27 3.97
N ARG A 71 14.00 -12.24 4.14
CA ARG A 71 14.73 -13.38 4.69
C ARG A 71 14.48 -13.59 6.18
N ALA A 72 14.33 -12.52 6.96
CA ALA A 72 13.99 -12.63 8.38
C ALA A 72 12.60 -13.27 8.58
N ALA A 73 11.63 -12.98 7.70
CA ALA A 73 10.27 -13.53 7.77
C ALA A 73 10.21 -15.06 7.54
N SER A 74 11.18 -15.65 6.83
CA SER A 74 11.24 -17.08 6.56
C SER A 74 11.97 -17.90 7.63
N LEU A 75 12.56 -17.27 8.65
CA LEU A 75 13.27 -17.98 9.72
C LEU A 75 12.27 -18.51 10.77
N GLU A 76 12.49 -19.74 11.23
CA GLU A 76 11.57 -20.46 12.13
C GLU A 76 11.99 -20.44 13.60
N ASP A 77 13.17 -19.89 13.91
CA ASP A 77 13.71 -19.86 15.26
C ASP A 77 14.30 -18.50 15.65
N ILE A 78 14.14 -18.14 16.93
CA ILE A 78 14.62 -16.86 17.48
C ILE A 78 16.16 -16.80 17.44
N ASN A 79 16.85 -17.92 17.73
CA ASN A 79 18.32 -17.93 17.64
C ASN A 79 18.78 -17.81 16.19
N ALA A 80 18.04 -18.38 15.23
CA ALA A 80 18.33 -18.21 13.81
C ALA A 80 18.17 -16.75 13.37
N ILE A 81 17.14 -16.05 13.85
CA ILE A 81 16.96 -14.60 13.61
C ILE A 81 18.12 -13.81 14.22
N ASN A 82 18.44 -14.02 15.49
CA ASN A 82 19.53 -13.30 16.15
C ASN A 82 20.90 -13.59 15.48
N GLY A 83 21.15 -14.84 15.09
CA GLY A 83 22.35 -15.23 14.34
C GLY A 83 22.43 -14.55 12.96
N TYR A 84 21.31 -14.46 12.26
CA TYR A 84 21.20 -13.76 10.98
C TYR A 84 21.55 -12.26 11.12
N PHE A 85 20.96 -11.56 12.09
CA PHE A 85 21.27 -10.15 12.34
C PHE A 85 22.67 -9.92 12.93
N ALA A 86 23.26 -10.92 13.59
CA ALA A 86 24.62 -10.83 14.11
C ALA A 86 25.68 -11.01 13.01
N GLY A 87 25.52 -12.01 12.13
CA GLY A 87 26.59 -12.52 11.28
C GLY A 87 26.38 -12.45 9.76
N ASP A 88 25.22 -12.03 9.24
CA ASP A 88 24.99 -11.99 7.80
C ASP A 88 25.73 -10.83 7.10
N LEU A 89 26.29 -11.12 5.93
CA LEU A 89 27.09 -10.18 5.13
C LEU A 89 26.27 -8.95 4.69
N MET A 90 24.98 -9.10 4.41
CA MET A 90 24.12 -7.97 4.04
C MET A 90 23.87 -7.04 5.23
N VAL A 91 23.76 -7.59 6.44
CA VAL A 91 23.60 -6.79 7.67
C VAL A 91 24.90 -6.04 7.98
N ALA A 92 26.05 -6.70 7.83
CA ALA A 92 27.36 -6.05 7.96
C ALA A 92 27.49 -4.88 6.96
N LYS A 93 27.18 -5.10 5.68
CA LYS A 93 27.20 -4.06 4.66
C LYS A 93 26.28 -2.88 4.97
N LEU A 94 25.12 -3.13 5.58
CA LEU A 94 24.22 -2.05 6.02
C LEU A 94 24.84 -1.22 7.16
N ARG A 95 25.50 -1.87 8.13
CA ARG A 95 26.24 -1.17 9.19
C ARG A 95 27.42 -0.35 8.64
N ASP A 96 28.07 -0.84 7.59
CA ASP A 96 29.13 -0.10 6.89
C ASP A 96 28.55 1.16 6.22
N ILE A 97 27.40 1.06 5.55
CA ILE A 97 26.71 2.22 4.96
C ILE A 97 26.33 3.26 6.04
N VAL A 98 25.87 2.81 7.22
CA VAL A 98 25.58 3.71 8.35
C VAL A 98 26.85 4.45 8.79
N THR A 99 27.99 3.76 8.86
CA THR A 99 29.28 4.36 9.18
C THR A 99 29.70 5.36 8.11
N GLU A 100 29.62 5.01 6.82
CA GLU A 100 29.94 5.92 5.72
C GLU A 100 29.07 7.19 5.72
N LEU A 101 27.78 7.08 6.04
CA LEU A 101 26.89 8.24 6.15
C LEU A 101 27.29 9.17 7.31
N ARG A 102 27.73 8.61 8.44
CA ARG A 102 28.29 9.39 9.56
C ARG A 102 29.58 10.10 9.17
N ASP A 103 30.48 9.42 8.47
CA ASP A 103 31.76 9.98 8.02
C ASP A 103 31.56 11.13 7.02
N ILE A 104 30.50 11.06 6.22
CA ILE A 104 30.11 12.13 5.27
C ILE A 104 29.36 13.29 5.98
N GLY A 105 28.97 13.11 7.24
CA GLY A 105 28.29 14.12 8.06
C GLY A 105 26.76 14.15 7.92
N ASP A 106 26.15 13.11 7.37
CA ASP A 106 24.69 12.94 7.27
C ASP A 106 24.18 12.00 8.39
N THR A 107 24.29 12.47 9.63
CA THR A 107 23.98 11.69 10.85
C THR A 107 22.51 11.32 10.94
N VAL A 108 21.61 12.18 10.45
CA VAL A 108 20.16 11.95 10.49
C VAL A 108 19.79 10.68 9.72
N LYS A 109 20.30 10.50 8.49
CA LYS A 109 20.04 9.29 7.70
C LYS A 109 20.70 8.04 8.29
N ALA A 110 21.89 8.20 8.87
CA ALA A 110 22.59 7.10 9.53
C ALA A 110 21.78 6.57 10.73
N ASP A 111 21.27 7.47 11.57
CA ASP A 111 20.49 7.10 12.76
C ASP A 111 19.11 6.52 12.40
N ASP A 112 18.47 7.02 11.32
CA ASP A 112 17.24 6.42 10.77
C ASP A 112 17.48 4.98 10.30
N LEU A 113 18.53 4.72 9.50
CA LEU A 113 18.86 3.37 9.05
C LEU A 113 19.17 2.42 10.21
N GLN A 114 19.90 2.88 11.23
CA GLN A 114 20.19 2.09 12.42
C GLN A 114 18.91 1.76 13.19
N THR A 115 18.00 2.72 13.32
CA THR A 115 16.70 2.53 13.98
C THR A 115 15.83 1.54 13.21
N ARG A 116 15.78 1.64 11.88
CA ARG A 116 15.06 0.69 11.00
C ARG A 116 15.63 -0.73 11.09
N LEU A 117 16.95 -0.88 11.12
CA LEU A 117 17.59 -2.19 11.26
C LEU A 117 17.21 -2.84 12.60
N LYS A 118 17.26 -2.08 13.71
CA LYS A 118 16.86 -2.57 15.03
C LYS A 118 15.37 -2.96 15.06
N SER A 119 14.52 -2.10 14.52
CA SER A 119 13.07 -2.33 14.43
C SER A 119 12.76 -3.59 13.62
N LEU A 120 13.49 -3.83 12.53
CA LEU A 120 13.33 -5.02 11.70
C LEU A 120 13.65 -6.31 12.46
N GLN A 121 14.70 -6.32 13.28
CA GLN A 121 15.04 -7.48 14.12
C GLN A 121 13.96 -7.76 15.15
N ASP A 122 13.53 -6.72 15.89
CA ASP A 122 12.50 -6.83 16.91
C ASP A 122 11.16 -7.30 16.30
N ASP A 123 10.80 -6.77 15.13
CA ASP A 123 9.61 -7.15 14.37
C ASP A 123 9.65 -8.61 13.90
N ALA A 124 10.81 -9.10 13.43
CA ALA A 124 10.96 -10.48 12.99
C ALA A 124 10.75 -11.48 14.14
N VAL A 125 11.36 -11.22 15.30
CA VAL A 125 11.18 -12.05 16.51
C VAL A 125 9.72 -12.08 16.94
N ARG A 126 9.08 -10.90 16.95
CA ARG A 126 7.67 -10.75 17.31
C ARG A 126 6.73 -11.50 16.36
N GLN A 127 6.93 -11.36 15.05
CA GLN A 127 6.14 -12.06 14.04
C GLN A 127 6.29 -13.58 14.15
N LEU A 128 7.49 -14.07 14.43
CA LEU A 128 7.72 -15.50 14.63
C LEU A 128 6.97 -16.04 15.86
N LYS A 129 7.02 -15.32 16.98
CA LYS A 129 6.31 -15.72 18.20
C LYS A 129 4.80 -15.79 17.98
N ASP A 130 4.24 -14.76 17.35
CA ASP A 130 2.82 -14.73 17.00
C ASP A 130 2.44 -15.86 16.04
N ARG A 131 3.31 -16.16 15.08
CA ARG A 131 3.10 -17.28 14.15
C ARG A 131 2.99 -18.62 14.89
N LYS A 132 3.87 -18.88 15.85
CA LYS A 132 3.88 -20.12 16.63
C LYS A 132 2.70 -20.26 17.58
N GLU A 133 2.18 -19.16 18.12
CA GLU A 133 1.12 -19.21 19.14
C GLU A 133 -0.31 -19.14 18.56
N LEU A 134 -0.52 -18.43 17.44
CA LEU A 134 -1.86 -18.20 16.91
C LEU A 134 -2.23 -19.12 15.73
N PHE A 135 -1.24 -19.61 14.97
CA PHE A 135 -1.52 -20.45 13.81
C PHE A 135 -1.61 -21.93 14.19
N VAL A 136 -2.60 -22.59 13.60
CA VAL A 136 -2.85 -24.03 13.72
C VAL A 136 -2.57 -24.67 12.36
N ASP A 137 -2.09 -25.92 12.35
CA ASP A 137 -1.89 -26.74 11.14
C ASP A 137 -1.08 -26.08 10.01
N GLY A 138 0.13 -25.61 10.31
CA GLY A 138 1.11 -25.25 9.28
C GLY A 138 0.93 -23.88 8.61
N GLY A 139 0.17 -22.95 9.21
CA GLY A 139 0.25 -21.51 8.88
C GLY A 139 -0.90 -20.91 8.07
N ASN A 140 -1.93 -21.69 7.71
CA ASN A 140 -3.07 -21.19 6.92
C ASN A 140 -4.35 -20.96 7.75
N VAL A 141 -4.35 -21.34 9.03
CA VAL A 141 -5.48 -21.21 9.94
C VAL A 141 -5.05 -20.47 11.21
N LEU A 142 -5.79 -19.43 11.59
CA LEU A 142 -5.60 -18.66 12.81
C LEU A 142 -6.69 -18.96 13.83
N LYS A 143 -6.32 -19.07 15.12
CA LYS A 143 -7.27 -19.29 16.21
C LYS A 143 -7.47 -18.01 17.04
N PHE A 144 -8.71 -17.51 17.09
CA PHE A 144 -9.13 -16.46 18.03
C PHE A 144 -10.20 -16.99 18.97
N GLY A 145 -9.83 -17.16 20.25
CA GLY A 145 -10.69 -17.83 21.23
C GLY A 145 -10.97 -19.27 20.82
N ARG A 146 -12.25 -19.60 20.62
CA ARG A 146 -12.70 -20.93 20.18
C ARG A 146 -12.81 -21.10 18.66
N HIS A 147 -12.66 -20.02 17.89
CA HIS A 147 -12.91 -19.99 16.46
C HIS A 147 -11.62 -20.04 15.65
N ASN A 148 -11.66 -20.77 14.55
CA ASN A 148 -10.58 -20.87 13.58
C ASN A 148 -10.93 -20.05 12.34
N PHE A 149 -9.96 -19.38 11.72
CA PHE A 149 -10.14 -18.52 10.55
C PHE A 149 -9.12 -18.86 9.47
N SER A 150 -9.56 -18.92 8.21
CA SER A 150 -8.65 -19.05 7.07
C SER A 150 -7.94 -17.73 6.81
N VAL A 151 -6.61 -17.76 6.70
CA VAL A 151 -5.78 -16.57 6.46
C VAL A 151 -5.58 -16.35 4.97
N ASN A 152 -5.73 -15.12 4.50
CA ASN A 152 -5.28 -14.77 3.15
C ASN A 152 -3.80 -14.37 3.20
N THR A 153 -2.96 -15.06 2.41
CA THR A 153 -1.52 -14.75 2.32
C THR A 153 -1.18 -13.90 1.09
N GLN A 154 -2.15 -13.62 0.22
CA GLN A 154 -1.93 -12.77 -0.95
C GLN A 154 -1.84 -11.31 -0.52
N GLU A 155 -0.74 -10.64 -0.90
CA GLU A 155 -0.63 -9.19 -0.71
C GLU A 155 -1.62 -8.45 -1.63
N LEU A 156 -2.18 -7.34 -1.11
CA LEU A 156 -2.99 -6.44 -1.92
C LEU A 156 -2.09 -5.74 -2.95
N GLU A 157 -2.15 -6.22 -4.19
CA GLU A 157 -1.41 -5.69 -5.33
C GLU A 157 -2.33 -5.38 -6.51
N LEU A 158 -2.01 -4.28 -7.20
CA LEU A 158 -2.71 -3.85 -8.41
C LEU A 158 -2.07 -4.47 -9.64
N SER A 159 -2.90 -5.11 -10.46
CA SER A 159 -2.49 -5.68 -11.74
C SER A 159 -3.49 -5.33 -12.84
N ILE A 160 -3.09 -5.51 -14.10
CA ILE A 160 -4.02 -5.45 -15.24
C ILE A 160 -4.22 -6.88 -15.74
N VAL A 161 -5.44 -7.37 -15.64
CA VAL A 161 -5.86 -8.71 -16.06
C VAL A 161 -6.98 -8.62 -17.08
N GLU A 162 -7.14 -9.65 -17.89
CA GLU A 162 -8.29 -9.76 -18.79
C GLU A 162 -9.47 -10.34 -18.02
N HIS A 163 -10.59 -9.63 -18.01
CA HIS A 163 -11.85 -10.06 -17.42
C HIS A 163 -12.97 -9.84 -18.45
N ASP A 164 -13.71 -10.90 -18.80
CA ASP A 164 -14.75 -10.87 -19.84
C ASP A 164 -14.29 -10.25 -21.18
N GLY A 165 -13.05 -10.53 -21.59
CA GLY A 165 -12.47 -10.04 -22.84
C GLY A 165 -12.03 -8.57 -22.82
N THR A 166 -12.06 -7.92 -21.66
CA THR A 166 -11.67 -6.52 -21.48
C THR A 166 -10.53 -6.41 -20.46
N PRO A 167 -9.51 -5.56 -20.70
CA PRO A 167 -8.45 -5.33 -19.71
C PRO A 167 -9.03 -4.55 -18.53
N CYS A 168 -8.87 -5.09 -17.33
CA CYS A 168 -9.34 -4.51 -16.08
C CYS A 168 -8.19 -4.35 -15.09
N TYR A 169 -8.18 -3.24 -14.36
CA TYR A 169 -7.46 -3.12 -13.11
C TYR A 169 -8.08 -4.10 -12.10
N HIS A 170 -7.23 -4.90 -11.47
CA HIS A 170 -7.62 -5.88 -10.47
C HIS A 170 -6.75 -5.74 -9.22
N LEU A 171 -7.43 -5.77 -8.07
CA LEU A 171 -6.77 -5.81 -6.77
C LEU A 171 -6.78 -7.23 -6.25
N SER A 172 -5.58 -7.80 -6.14
CA SER A 172 -5.37 -9.20 -5.75
C SER A 172 -6.04 -9.50 -4.40
N GLY A 173 -6.71 -10.65 -4.31
CA GLY A 173 -7.43 -11.07 -3.10
C GLY A 173 -8.81 -10.44 -2.90
N THR A 174 -9.28 -9.58 -3.81
CA THR A 174 -10.59 -8.91 -3.73
C THR A 174 -11.46 -9.23 -4.97
N ALA A 175 -12.72 -8.80 -4.96
CA ALA A 175 -13.61 -8.88 -6.12
C ALA A 175 -13.54 -7.64 -7.04
N PHE A 176 -12.53 -6.77 -6.85
CA PHE A 176 -12.39 -5.52 -7.58
C PHE A 176 -11.99 -5.76 -9.04
N PHE A 177 -12.82 -5.32 -9.99
CA PHE A 177 -12.50 -5.26 -11.41
C PHE A 177 -12.96 -3.93 -11.99
N GLU A 178 -12.03 -3.19 -12.59
CA GLU A 178 -12.31 -1.89 -13.16
C GLU A 178 -11.74 -1.80 -14.59
N PRO A 179 -12.58 -1.62 -15.62
CA PRO A 179 -12.12 -1.52 -17.01
C PRO A 179 -11.07 -0.42 -17.20
N VAL A 180 -9.99 -0.76 -17.92
CA VAL A 180 -8.93 0.18 -18.29
C VAL A 180 -9.40 1.01 -19.49
N GLY A 181 -9.73 2.28 -19.27
CA GLY A 181 -10.21 3.20 -20.31
C GLY A 181 -9.13 3.78 -21.24
N SER A 182 -8.06 3.03 -21.55
CA SER A 182 -6.95 3.49 -22.38
C SER A 182 -7.06 2.96 -23.81
N GLU A 183 -7.32 3.85 -24.78
CA GLU A 183 -7.34 3.50 -26.21
C GLU A 183 -5.99 2.96 -26.70
N GLU A 184 -4.89 3.49 -26.17
CA GLU A 184 -3.53 3.00 -26.46
C GLU A 184 -3.32 1.55 -26.03
N LEU A 185 -3.95 1.10 -24.93
CA LEU A 185 -3.84 -0.30 -24.51
C LEU A 185 -4.70 -1.19 -25.42
N LEU A 186 -5.89 -0.73 -25.82
CA LEU A 186 -6.79 -1.46 -26.70
C LEU A 186 -6.20 -1.70 -28.10
N SER A 187 -5.35 -0.78 -28.60
CA SER A 187 -4.66 -0.97 -29.88
C SER A 187 -3.60 -2.08 -29.87
N THR A 188 -3.20 -2.58 -28.68
CA THR A 188 -2.21 -3.66 -28.52
C THR A 188 -2.83 -5.04 -28.36
N ARG A 189 -4.11 -5.21 -28.72
CA ARG A 189 -4.87 -6.46 -28.50
C ARG A 189 -4.20 -7.71 -29.06
N ASP A 190 -3.51 -7.57 -30.20
CA ASP A 190 -2.86 -8.68 -30.90
C ASP A 190 -1.78 -9.39 -30.06
N VAL A 191 -1.19 -8.69 -29.07
CA VAL A 191 -0.12 -9.21 -28.22
C VAL A 191 -0.57 -9.53 -26.79
N TRP A 192 -1.87 -9.47 -26.47
CA TRP A 192 -2.34 -9.72 -25.10
C TRP A 192 -2.19 -11.18 -24.65
N GLY A 193 -2.38 -12.13 -25.58
CA GLY A 193 -2.19 -13.56 -25.32
C GLY A 193 -0.73 -14.00 -25.23
N GLN A 194 0.21 -13.08 -25.52
CA GLN A 194 1.63 -13.35 -25.46
C GLN A 194 2.12 -13.29 -24.00
N GLN A 195 2.84 -14.32 -23.56
CA GLN A 195 3.33 -14.40 -22.19
C GLN A 195 4.77 -13.87 -22.05
N VAL A 196 5.59 -14.08 -23.07
CA VAL A 196 7.01 -13.68 -23.10
C VAL A 196 7.34 -13.03 -24.43
N VAL A 197 8.34 -12.14 -24.45
CA VAL A 197 8.73 -11.42 -25.68
C VAL A 197 9.27 -12.34 -26.79
N SER A 198 9.71 -13.55 -26.45
CA SER A 198 10.36 -14.51 -27.35
C SER A 198 9.43 -15.58 -27.94
N GLU A 199 8.14 -15.58 -27.58
CA GLU A 199 7.18 -16.62 -27.99
C GLU A 199 5.80 -16.06 -28.23
N ASN A 200 5.12 -16.53 -29.28
CA ASN A 200 3.68 -16.35 -29.44
C ASN A 200 3.08 -17.62 -30.07
N ALA A 201 1.78 -17.66 -30.36
CA ALA A 201 1.12 -18.86 -30.90
C ALA A 201 1.75 -19.42 -32.20
N ARG A 202 2.53 -18.62 -32.94
CA ARG A 202 3.17 -18.99 -34.21
C ARG A 202 4.69 -19.11 -34.11
N VAL A 203 5.31 -18.54 -33.08
CA VAL A 203 6.77 -18.45 -32.94
C VAL A 203 7.21 -19.08 -31.64
N TYR A 204 8.04 -20.13 -31.74
CA TYR A 204 8.61 -20.81 -30.58
C TYR A 204 9.89 -20.11 -30.07
N ARG A 205 10.14 -20.14 -28.75
CA ARG A 205 11.32 -19.49 -28.13
C ARG A 205 12.64 -19.89 -28.77
N SER A 206 12.85 -21.18 -29.00
CA SER A 206 14.12 -21.67 -29.54
C SER A 206 14.33 -21.33 -31.00
N GLU A 207 13.27 -21.24 -31.81
CA GLU A 207 13.43 -20.76 -33.20
C GLU A 207 13.75 -19.27 -33.23
N TRP A 208 13.15 -18.49 -32.32
CA TRP A 208 13.48 -17.08 -32.17
C TRP A 208 14.94 -16.88 -31.73
N LEU A 209 15.41 -17.64 -30.74
CA LEU A 209 16.80 -17.62 -30.29
C LEU A 209 17.77 -17.99 -31.42
N ALA A 210 17.47 -19.06 -32.16
CA ALA A 210 18.28 -19.48 -33.31
C ALA A 210 18.31 -18.41 -34.42
N TRP A 211 17.17 -17.76 -34.69
CA TRP A 211 17.09 -16.66 -35.65
C TRP A 211 17.89 -15.44 -35.25
N GLN A 212 17.77 -15.00 -33.99
CA GLN A 212 18.56 -13.89 -33.47
C GLN A 212 20.08 -14.18 -33.56
N MET A 213 20.50 -15.41 -33.24
CA MET A 213 21.89 -15.84 -33.42
C MET A 213 22.31 -15.78 -34.89
N LEU A 214 21.49 -16.30 -35.80
CA LEU A 214 21.77 -16.29 -37.24
C LEU A 214 21.99 -14.86 -37.77
N GLN A 215 21.24 -13.88 -37.26
CA GLN A 215 21.30 -12.49 -37.71
C GLN A 215 22.43 -11.68 -37.06
N GLN A 216 22.73 -11.91 -35.79
CA GLN A 216 23.64 -11.05 -35.00
C GLN A 216 25.03 -11.65 -34.81
N ALA A 217 25.13 -12.98 -34.73
CA ALA A 217 26.37 -13.69 -34.46
C ALA A 217 26.34 -15.06 -35.16
N PRO A 218 26.24 -15.10 -36.51
CA PRO A 218 26.17 -16.37 -37.24
C PRO A 218 27.43 -17.19 -36.96
N PRO A 219 27.31 -18.47 -36.58
CA PRO A 219 28.47 -19.34 -36.41
C PRO A 219 29.25 -19.46 -37.72
N GLU A 220 30.58 -19.42 -37.65
CA GLU A 220 31.44 -19.65 -38.82
C GLU A 220 31.52 -21.13 -39.22
N GLY A 221 31.39 -22.04 -38.23
CA GLY A 221 31.40 -23.50 -38.39
C GLY A 221 30.13 -24.16 -37.85
N ASP A 222 30.26 -25.38 -37.34
CA ASP A 222 29.14 -26.04 -36.65
C ASP A 222 28.83 -25.31 -35.34
N PRO A 223 27.55 -25.01 -35.05
CA PRO A 223 27.18 -24.33 -33.82
C PRO A 223 27.47 -25.22 -32.62
N THR A 224 27.92 -24.62 -31.52
CA THR A 224 28.16 -25.32 -30.26
C THR A 224 27.15 -24.88 -29.20
N LEU A 225 26.87 -25.77 -28.25
CA LEU A 225 25.96 -25.45 -27.14
C LEU A 225 26.50 -24.29 -26.29
N GLU A 226 27.82 -24.18 -26.15
CA GLU A 226 28.47 -23.09 -25.41
C GLU A 226 28.22 -21.72 -26.04
N GLN A 227 28.24 -21.62 -27.38
CA GLN A 227 27.88 -20.40 -28.10
C GLN A 227 26.41 -20.02 -27.86
N VAL A 228 25.50 -20.99 -27.93
CA VAL A 228 24.06 -20.75 -27.66
C VAL A 228 23.85 -20.31 -26.21
N HIS A 229 24.46 -20.99 -25.23
CA HIS A 229 24.38 -20.60 -23.83
C HIS A 229 24.90 -19.18 -23.60
N THR A 230 26.04 -18.82 -24.20
CA THR A 230 26.65 -17.50 -24.06
C THR A 230 25.74 -16.42 -24.64
N PHE A 231 25.12 -16.69 -25.79
CA PHE A 231 24.17 -15.79 -26.43
C PHE A 231 22.86 -15.69 -25.63
N MET A 232 22.38 -16.78 -25.04
CA MET A 232 21.14 -16.82 -24.24
C MET A 232 21.29 -16.15 -22.88
N ALA A 233 22.45 -16.25 -22.22
CA ALA A 233 22.68 -15.79 -20.84
C ALA A 233 22.25 -14.32 -20.53
N PRO A 234 22.55 -13.31 -21.37
CA PRO A 234 22.11 -11.93 -21.11
C PRO A 234 20.60 -11.71 -21.28
N ARG A 235 19.84 -12.66 -21.85
CA ARG A 235 18.44 -12.55 -22.25
C ARG A 235 17.47 -13.19 -21.25
N TYR A 236 17.68 -12.96 -19.96
CA TYR A 236 16.86 -13.58 -18.91
C TYR A 236 15.38 -13.16 -18.96
N SER A 237 15.08 -11.94 -19.44
CA SER A 237 13.72 -11.43 -19.62
C SER A 237 12.94 -12.12 -20.74
N GLU A 238 13.62 -12.88 -21.59
CA GLU A 238 13.03 -13.62 -22.71
C GLU A 238 12.53 -15.02 -22.29
N GLY A 239 12.60 -15.39 -21.01
CA GLY A 239 11.95 -16.61 -20.50
C GLY A 239 12.53 -17.93 -21.01
N TYR A 240 13.83 -17.96 -21.30
CA TYR A 240 14.50 -19.20 -21.73
C TYR A 240 14.75 -20.17 -20.55
N THR A 241 14.72 -21.47 -20.83
CA THR A 241 14.90 -22.56 -19.87
C THR A 241 16.12 -23.35 -20.30
N LYS A 242 17.16 -23.34 -19.46
CA LYS A 242 18.41 -24.03 -19.73
C LYS A 242 18.20 -25.55 -19.79
N GLY A 243 18.79 -26.22 -20.78
CA GLY A 243 18.62 -27.65 -21.06
C GLY A 243 17.39 -28.02 -21.90
N VAL A 244 16.57 -27.02 -22.25
CA VAL A 244 15.42 -27.17 -23.16
C VAL A 244 15.61 -26.22 -24.33
N HIS A 245 15.57 -24.90 -24.07
CA HIS A 245 15.49 -23.92 -25.15
C HIS A 245 16.81 -23.73 -25.88
N ASP A 246 17.94 -23.85 -25.19
CA ASP A 246 19.30 -23.81 -25.73
C ASP A 246 19.64 -25.05 -26.56
N GLU A 247 19.29 -26.24 -26.08
CA GLU A 247 19.46 -27.48 -26.84
C GLU A 247 18.59 -27.52 -28.10
N ASP A 248 17.35 -27.07 -28.01
CA ASP A 248 16.45 -26.98 -29.16
C ASP A 248 16.92 -25.91 -30.16
N ALA A 249 17.39 -24.75 -29.67
CA ALA A 249 17.94 -23.71 -30.53
C ALA A 249 19.20 -24.18 -31.26
N LEU A 250 20.06 -24.95 -30.57
CA LEU A 250 21.21 -25.60 -31.19
C LEU A 250 20.77 -26.53 -32.33
N LYS A 251 19.80 -27.42 -32.09
CA LYS A 251 19.29 -28.35 -33.13
C LYS A 251 18.70 -27.63 -34.33
N ILE A 252 17.95 -26.56 -34.09
CA ILE A 252 17.37 -25.72 -35.15
C ILE A 252 18.50 -25.04 -35.93
N LEU A 253 19.47 -24.43 -35.24
CA LEU A 253 20.59 -23.74 -35.88
C LEU A 253 21.46 -24.69 -36.71
N THR A 254 21.72 -25.90 -36.21
CA THR A 254 22.43 -26.96 -36.95
C THR A 254 21.68 -27.37 -38.22
N ALA A 255 20.35 -27.39 -38.20
CA ALA A 255 19.54 -27.70 -39.39
C ALA A 255 19.43 -26.52 -40.36
N VAL A 256 19.42 -25.28 -39.86
CA VAL A 256 19.26 -24.06 -40.66
C VAL A 256 20.54 -23.67 -41.39
N LEU A 257 21.72 -23.77 -40.77
CA LEU A 257 22.98 -23.29 -41.35
C LEU A 257 23.35 -23.96 -42.70
N PRO A 258 23.20 -25.29 -42.88
CA PRO A 258 23.45 -25.96 -44.16
C PRO A 258 22.50 -25.50 -45.28
N VAL A 259 21.32 -24.99 -44.93
CA VAL A 259 20.38 -24.40 -45.90
C VAL A 259 20.73 -22.92 -46.13
N HIS A 260 20.99 -22.16 -45.06
CA HIS A 260 21.23 -20.72 -45.12
C HIS A 260 22.49 -20.34 -45.92
N ARG A 261 23.63 -21.02 -45.67
CA ARG A 261 24.91 -20.63 -46.28
C ARG A 261 24.93 -20.81 -47.80
N PRO A 262 24.51 -21.95 -48.37
CA PRO A 262 24.57 -22.17 -49.81
C PRO A 262 23.53 -21.36 -50.59
N LEU A 263 22.41 -20.97 -49.97
CA LEU A 263 21.35 -20.22 -50.64
C LEU A 263 21.83 -18.90 -51.26
N GLY A 264 22.87 -18.25 -50.71
CA GLY A 264 23.38 -17.01 -51.28
C GLY A 264 22.27 -15.95 -51.43
N LEU A 265 22.02 -15.46 -52.65
CA LEU A 265 20.91 -14.53 -52.94
C LEU A 265 19.54 -15.20 -53.01
N LEU A 266 19.46 -16.53 -53.11
CA LEU A 266 18.20 -17.27 -52.98
C LEU A 266 17.66 -17.26 -51.55
N ARG A 267 18.39 -16.71 -50.56
CA ARG A 267 17.85 -16.50 -49.20
C ARG A 267 16.70 -15.48 -49.16
N PHE A 268 16.63 -14.56 -50.12
CA PHE A 268 15.52 -13.61 -50.28
C PHE A 268 14.33 -14.35 -50.86
N GLY A 269 13.12 -14.15 -50.35
CA GLY A 269 11.95 -14.92 -50.77
C GLY A 269 11.64 -14.81 -52.28
N PRO A 270 11.00 -15.82 -52.91
CA PRO A 270 10.68 -15.80 -54.34
C PRO A 270 9.91 -14.55 -54.79
N ARG A 271 8.95 -14.07 -53.97
CA ARG A 271 8.20 -12.82 -54.23
C ARG A 271 9.11 -11.59 -54.25
N VAL A 272 10.06 -11.52 -53.31
CA VAL A 272 11.03 -10.42 -53.22
C VAL A 272 11.93 -10.39 -54.45
N ARG A 273 12.40 -11.57 -54.88
CA ARG A 273 13.21 -11.70 -56.10
C ARG A 273 12.40 -11.31 -57.34
N ALA A 274 11.16 -11.80 -57.46
CA ALA A 274 10.26 -11.47 -58.57
C ALA A 274 9.99 -9.95 -58.65
N LEU A 275 9.68 -9.32 -57.52
CA LEU A 275 9.47 -7.87 -57.44
C LEU A 275 10.71 -7.09 -57.86
N ALA A 276 11.88 -7.47 -57.34
CA ALA A 276 13.15 -6.81 -57.69
C ALA A 276 13.50 -6.96 -59.17
N ILE A 277 13.26 -8.14 -59.75
CA ILE A 277 13.47 -8.42 -61.18
C ILE A 277 12.54 -7.57 -62.03
N LEU A 278 11.23 -7.58 -61.73
CA LEU A 278 10.23 -6.80 -62.44
C LEU A 278 10.57 -5.30 -62.39
N PHE A 279 10.81 -4.79 -61.19
CA PHE A 279 11.21 -3.41 -60.98
C PHE A 279 12.44 -3.07 -61.82
N TRP A 280 13.47 -3.92 -61.82
CA TRP A 280 14.70 -3.64 -62.55
C TRP A 280 14.49 -3.66 -64.07
N GLU A 281 13.67 -4.55 -64.62
CA GLU A 281 13.36 -4.56 -66.05
C GLU A 281 12.72 -3.26 -66.53
N ILE A 282 11.89 -2.64 -65.68
CA ILE A 282 11.25 -1.35 -65.95
C ILE A 282 12.23 -0.20 -65.69
N HIS A 283 12.90 -0.21 -64.54
CA HIS A 283 13.70 0.91 -64.05
C HIS A 283 15.03 1.07 -64.80
N ARG A 284 15.65 -0.01 -65.28
CA ARG A 284 16.98 0.03 -65.93
C ARG A 284 17.05 0.92 -67.17
N THR A 285 15.92 1.17 -67.83
CA THR A 285 15.86 2.00 -69.03
C THR A 285 15.71 3.50 -68.73
N THR A 286 15.32 3.84 -67.49
CA THR A 286 15.19 5.22 -67.00
C THR A 286 16.55 5.91 -66.84
N PRO A 287 16.62 7.25 -66.82
CA PRO A 287 17.86 7.98 -66.55
C PRO A 287 18.53 7.56 -65.23
N ASP A 288 17.74 7.33 -64.18
CA ASP A 288 18.25 6.90 -62.87
C ASP A 288 18.78 5.47 -62.90
N GLY A 289 18.06 4.53 -63.51
CA GLY A 289 18.52 3.15 -63.64
C GLY A 289 19.84 3.03 -64.40
N LYS A 290 19.98 3.75 -65.51
CA LYS A 290 21.23 3.82 -66.31
C LYS A 290 22.41 4.39 -65.51
N ARG A 291 22.15 5.27 -64.55
CA ARG A 291 23.16 5.84 -63.66
C ARG A 291 23.52 4.89 -62.51
N LEU A 292 22.52 4.21 -61.92
CA LEU A 292 22.69 3.38 -60.72
C LEU A 292 23.48 2.10 -60.99
N GLU A 293 23.22 1.42 -62.11
CA GLU A 293 23.87 0.15 -62.47
C GLU A 293 25.41 0.21 -62.44
N PRO A 294 26.09 1.13 -63.15
CA PRO A 294 27.55 1.21 -63.14
C PRO A 294 28.10 1.58 -61.76
N LEU A 295 27.39 2.42 -60.98
CA LEU A 295 27.82 2.82 -59.64
C LEU A 295 27.79 1.64 -58.65
N ILE A 296 26.72 0.84 -58.67
CA ILE A 296 26.59 -0.34 -57.80
C ILE A 296 27.59 -1.42 -58.23
N THR A 297 27.79 -1.61 -59.53
CA THR A 297 28.77 -2.57 -60.07
C THR A 297 30.20 -2.18 -59.69
N ALA A 298 30.56 -0.90 -59.77
CA ALA A 298 31.86 -0.39 -59.35
C ALA A 298 32.10 -0.61 -57.84
N HIS A 299 31.07 -0.34 -57.02
CA HIS A 299 31.11 -0.62 -55.58
C HIS A 299 31.31 -2.12 -55.29
N GLY A 300 30.60 -3.00 -55.99
CA GLY A 300 30.77 -4.45 -55.86
C GLY A 300 32.18 -4.94 -56.24
N SER A 301 32.75 -4.36 -57.30
CA SER A 301 34.13 -4.64 -57.71
C SER A 301 35.14 -4.18 -56.65
N MET A 302 34.94 -3.01 -56.05
CA MET A 302 35.75 -2.54 -54.92
C MET A 302 35.67 -3.49 -53.72
N ARG A 303 34.47 -3.98 -53.37
CA ARG A 303 34.27 -4.95 -52.27
C ARG A 303 35.03 -6.26 -52.50
N ARG A 304 34.99 -6.80 -53.72
CA ARG A 304 35.72 -8.03 -54.09
C ARG A 304 37.24 -7.86 -54.02
N THR A 305 37.76 -6.70 -54.43
CA THR A 305 39.20 -6.46 -54.53
C THR A 305 39.85 -6.12 -53.20
N PHE A 306 39.17 -5.32 -52.37
CA PHE A 306 39.80 -4.73 -51.17
C PHE A 306 39.22 -5.20 -49.83
N GLY A 307 38.16 -6.02 -49.83
CA GLY A 307 37.46 -6.41 -48.61
C GLY A 307 36.75 -5.21 -47.97
N GLY A 308 35.55 -4.90 -48.45
CA GLY A 308 34.79 -3.72 -48.03
C GLY A 308 33.74 -3.99 -46.94
N ALA A 309 33.46 -2.95 -46.13
CA ALA A 309 32.46 -2.93 -45.06
C ALA A 309 31.02 -3.24 -45.52
N SER A 310 30.13 -3.46 -44.54
CA SER A 310 28.73 -3.85 -44.72
C SER A 310 27.98 -3.00 -45.76
N ALA A 311 27.33 -3.67 -46.70
CA ALA A 311 26.44 -3.09 -47.71
C ALA A 311 25.07 -2.65 -47.16
N ALA A 312 24.85 -2.78 -45.83
CA ALA A 312 23.55 -2.58 -45.23
C ALA A 312 23.02 -1.14 -45.43
N ASP A 313 23.87 -0.13 -45.24
CA ASP A 313 23.48 1.29 -45.22
C ASP A 313 24.09 2.10 -46.38
N HIS A 314 24.45 1.44 -47.49
CA HIS A 314 25.06 2.13 -48.61
C HIS A 314 24.07 3.13 -49.26
N PRO A 315 24.47 4.39 -49.56
CA PRO A 315 23.55 5.40 -50.11
C PRO A 315 22.80 4.95 -51.39
N LEU A 316 23.47 4.20 -52.26
CA LEU A 316 22.85 3.65 -53.48
C LEU A 316 21.78 2.58 -53.18
N ARG A 317 21.91 1.84 -52.08
CA ARG A 317 20.86 0.90 -51.63
C ARG A 317 19.65 1.67 -51.11
N VAL A 318 19.87 2.72 -50.32
CA VAL A 318 18.78 3.59 -49.82
C VAL A 318 18.06 4.27 -50.99
N GLU A 319 18.79 4.65 -52.03
CA GLU A 319 18.22 5.18 -53.26
C GLU A 319 17.34 4.15 -54.01
N LEU A 320 17.82 2.92 -54.16
CA LEU A 320 17.01 1.80 -54.69
C LEU A 320 15.77 1.53 -53.84
N GLU A 321 15.89 1.58 -52.52
CA GLU A 321 14.78 1.39 -51.59
C GLU A 321 13.69 2.43 -51.76
N ARG A 322 14.04 3.72 -51.93
CA ARG A 322 13.06 4.78 -52.22
C ARG A 322 12.37 4.57 -53.57
N ALA A 323 13.12 4.17 -54.59
CA ALA A 323 12.57 3.91 -55.92
C ALA A 323 11.61 2.70 -55.90
N LEU A 324 11.99 1.63 -55.19
CA LEU A 324 11.15 0.46 -54.98
C LEU A 324 9.92 0.77 -54.14
N ALA A 325 10.04 1.58 -53.09
CA ALA A 325 8.89 2.01 -52.29
C ALA A 325 7.86 2.76 -53.15
N SER A 326 8.32 3.67 -54.02
CA SER A 326 7.46 4.36 -54.99
C SER A 326 6.84 3.39 -56.01
N PHE A 327 7.60 2.40 -56.47
CA PHE A 327 7.07 1.37 -57.37
C PHE A 327 5.99 0.50 -56.70
N THR A 328 6.21 0.08 -55.44
CA THR A 328 5.25 -0.74 -54.70
C THR A 328 3.91 -0.05 -54.43
N SER A 329 3.89 1.29 -54.39
CA SER A 329 2.64 2.06 -54.18
C SER A 329 1.87 2.35 -55.47
N THR A 330 2.51 2.23 -56.64
CA THR A 330 1.93 2.64 -57.93
C THR A 330 1.71 1.48 -58.91
N SER A 331 2.47 0.39 -58.79
CA SER A 331 2.40 -0.77 -59.68
C SER A 331 1.31 -1.77 -59.25
N ALA A 332 0.45 -2.15 -60.19
CA ALA A 332 -0.55 -3.19 -59.98
C ALA A 332 0.10 -4.57 -59.82
N ALA A 333 1.17 -4.84 -60.56
CA ALA A 333 1.95 -6.06 -60.44
C ALA A 333 2.66 -6.18 -59.09
N ALA A 334 3.22 -5.07 -58.57
CA ALA A 334 3.77 -5.05 -57.21
C ALA A 334 2.67 -5.29 -56.17
N GLY A 335 1.49 -4.67 -56.34
CA GLY A 335 0.33 -4.89 -55.47
C GLY A 335 -0.09 -6.36 -55.38
N LEU A 336 -0.09 -7.09 -56.50
CA LEU A 336 -0.36 -8.54 -56.52
C LEU A 336 0.66 -9.31 -55.66
N LEU A 337 1.96 -9.04 -55.82
CA LEU A 337 3.03 -9.73 -55.08
C LEU A 337 3.01 -9.44 -53.58
N ILE A 338 2.53 -8.27 -53.17
CA ILE A 338 2.44 -7.85 -51.77
C ILE A 338 1.16 -8.39 -51.11
N SER A 339 0.04 -8.39 -51.83
CA SER A 339 -1.26 -8.86 -51.32
C SER A 339 -1.26 -10.33 -50.90
N VAL A 340 -0.29 -11.09 -51.41
CA VAL A 340 -0.10 -12.51 -51.18
C VAL A 340 1.00 -12.64 -50.12
N GLY A 341 0.67 -12.58 -48.82
CA GLY A 341 1.63 -12.72 -47.71
C GLY A 341 1.35 -11.80 -46.51
N ASP A 342 2.17 -11.92 -45.47
CA ASP A 342 2.06 -11.10 -44.24
C ASP A 342 3.10 -9.96 -44.20
N THR A 343 3.87 -9.77 -45.28
CA THR A 343 4.95 -8.76 -45.37
C THR A 343 4.39 -7.39 -45.76
N SER A 344 4.76 -6.32 -45.05
CA SER A 344 4.33 -4.97 -45.40
C SER A 344 4.95 -4.47 -46.73
N PRO A 345 4.30 -3.55 -47.49
CA PRO A 345 4.88 -2.98 -48.70
C PRO A 345 6.28 -2.39 -48.50
N ALA A 346 6.49 -1.70 -47.37
CA ALA A 346 7.76 -1.07 -47.04
C ALA A 346 8.87 -2.09 -46.73
N GLU A 347 8.56 -3.18 -46.03
CA GLU A 347 9.51 -4.28 -45.83
C GLU A 347 9.84 -4.99 -47.14
N MET A 348 8.83 -5.27 -47.97
CA MET A 348 9.05 -5.92 -49.26
C MET A 348 9.92 -5.07 -50.20
N ALA A 349 9.70 -3.75 -50.23
CA ALA A 349 10.56 -2.81 -50.97
C ALA A 349 12.01 -2.81 -50.45
N ARG A 350 12.20 -2.80 -49.13
CA ARG A 350 13.52 -2.85 -48.48
C ARG A 350 14.25 -4.16 -48.76
N GLU A 351 13.57 -5.29 -48.68
CA GLU A 351 14.16 -6.59 -49.01
C GLU A 351 14.50 -6.69 -50.50
N ALA A 352 13.63 -6.19 -51.38
CA ALA A 352 13.86 -6.18 -52.83
C ALA A 352 15.04 -5.29 -53.19
N ALA A 353 15.21 -4.15 -52.51
CA ALA A 353 16.33 -3.24 -52.71
C ALA A 353 17.64 -3.88 -52.25
N ALA A 354 17.63 -4.55 -51.10
CA ALA A 354 18.78 -5.29 -50.59
C ALA A 354 19.19 -6.42 -51.55
N TYR A 355 18.24 -7.20 -52.04
CA TYR A 355 18.49 -8.24 -53.04
C TYR A 355 19.05 -7.65 -54.32
N LEU A 356 18.41 -6.62 -54.88
CA LEU A 356 18.82 -6.01 -56.15
C LEU A 356 20.21 -5.36 -56.05
N PHE A 357 20.49 -4.68 -54.94
CA PHE A 357 21.80 -4.10 -54.69
C PHE A 357 22.89 -5.17 -54.67
N GLU A 358 22.70 -6.27 -53.93
CA GLU A 358 23.68 -7.36 -53.88
C GLU A 358 23.79 -8.10 -55.22
N GLN A 359 22.68 -8.26 -55.96
CA GLN A 359 22.68 -8.84 -57.30
C GLN A 359 23.52 -8.00 -58.26
N LEU A 360 23.28 -6.69 -58.34
CA LEU A 360 24.03 -5.78 -59.21
C LEU A 360 25.50 -5.66 -58.78
N ALA A 361 25.76 -5.60 -57.47
CA ALA A 361 27.11 -5.55 -56.94
C ALA A 361 27.89 -6.84 -57.26
N SER A 362 27.24 -8.01 -57.26
CA SER A 362 27.88 -9.28 -57.59
C SER A 362 28.39 -9.35 -59.03
N GLY A 363 27.72 -8.67 -59.97
CA GLY A 363 28.04 -8.71 -61.41
C GLY A 363 27.90 -10.10 -62.06
N GLY A 364 27.39 -11.09 -61.32
CA GLY A 364 27.19 -12.45 -61.78
C GLY A 364 25.80 -12.70 -62.38
N PRO A 365 25.54 -13.91 -62.90
CA PRO A 365 24.20 -14.28 -63.38
C PRO A 365 23.19 -14.19 -62.23
N VAL A 366 21.95 -13.83 -62.55
CA VAL A 366 20.86 -13.83 -61.56
C VAL A 366 20.53 -15.27 -61.21
N PRO A 367 20.61 -15.66 -59.92
CA PRO A 367 20.34 -17.03 -59.52
C PRO A 367 18.87 -17.37 -59.73
N VAL A 368 18.62 -18.63 -60.07
CA VAL A 368 17.28 -19.16 -60.32
C VAL A 368 17.05 -20.31 -59.34
N SER A 369 15.91 -20.28 -58.64
CA SER A 369 15.50 -21.40 -57.79
C SER A 369 15.17 -22.65 -58.61
N ALA A 370 15.36 -23.83 -58.03
CA ALA A 370 15.00 -25.09 -58.68
C ALA A 370 13.50 -25.12 -59.02
N GLU A 371 12.66 -24.58 -58.14
CA GLU A 371 11.21 -24.51 -58.31
C GLU A 371 10.81 -23.61 -59.48
N ALA A 372 11.44 -22.43 -59.64
CA ALA A 372 11.16 -21.55 -60.77
C ALA A 372 11.68 -22.11 -62.10
N ALA A 373 12.82 -22.80 -62.06
CA ALA A 373 13.35 -23.53 -63.21
C ALA A 373 12.41 -24.66 -63.64
N ALA A 374 11.95 -25.48 -62.70
CA ALA A 374 10.98 -26.55 -62.92
C ALA A 374 9.67 -26.00 -63.47
N GLY A 375 9.07 -25.00 -62.83
CA GLY A 375 7.80 -24.39 -63.26
C GLY A 375 7.87 -23.78 -64.66
N THR A 376 8.99 -23.16 -65.02
CA THR A 376 9.21 -22.64 -66.38
C THR A 376 9.33 -23.76 -67.41
N SER A 377 10.06 -24.84 -67.09
CA SER A 377 10.23 -26.01 -67.95
C SER A 377 8.92 -26.78 -68.15
N GLU A 378 8.16 -27.00 -67.08
CA GLU A 378 6.82 -27.62 -67.11
C GLU A 378 5.85 -26.79 -67.93
N PHE A 379 5.85 -25.47 -67.76
CA PHE A 379 5.02 -24.58 -68.56
C PHE A 379 5.38 -24.63 -70.05
N LYS A 380 6.68 -24.63 -70.41
CA LYS A 380 7.12 -24.84 -71.81
C LYS A 380 6.64 -26.17 -72.37
N LEU A 381 6.77 -27.24 -71.59
CA LEU A 381 6.30 -28.57 -71.99
C LEU A 381 4.78 -28.59 -72.19
N ALA A 382 4.02 -27.91 -71.32
CA ALA A 382 2.58 -27.81 -71.41
C ALA A 382 2.13 -27.01 -72.65
N LEU A 383 2.81 -25.90 -72.97
CA LEU A 383 2.55 -25.12 -74.19
C LEU A 383 2.77 -25.97 -75.46
N ASN A 384 3.82 -26.78 -75.48
CA ASN A 384 4.12 -27.68 -76.60
C ASN A 384 3.09 -28.82 -76.69
N THR A 385 2.80 -29.48 -75.56
CA THR A 385 1.87 -30.63 -75.51
C THR A 385 0.44 -30.24 -75.87
N ARG A 386 0.01 -29.01 -75.51
CA ARG A 386 -1.33 -28.49 -75.81
C ARG A 386 -1.41 -27.73 -77.15
N ASN A 387 -0.31 -27.66 -77.93
CA ASN A 387 -0.19 -26.82 -79.12
C ASN A 387 -0.63 -25.35 -78.89
N ALA A 388 -0.41 -24.84 -77.68
CA ALA A 388 -0.87 -23.50 -77.26
C ALA A 388 0.21 -22.42 -77.44
N GLY A 389 1.42 -22.78 -77.89
CA GLY A 389 2.55 -21.84 -78.01
C GLY A 389 2.29 -20.64 -78.92
N THR A 390 1.55 -20.82 -80.02
CA THR A 390 1.18 -19.71 -80.90
C THR A 390 0.19 -18.74 -80.25
N GLU A 391 -0.77 -19.26 -79.50
CA GLU A 391 -1.79 -18.46 -78.82
C GLU A 391 -1.18 -17.70 -77.64
N PHE A 392 -0.29 -18.37 -76.89
CA PHE A 392 0.51 -17.75 -75.85
C PHE A 392 1.36 -16.60 -76.40
N ASN A 393 2.12 -16.82 -77.48
CA ASN A 393 2.96 -15.78 -78.08
C ASN A 393 2.14 -14.58 -78.56
N LYS A 394 0.99 -14.80 -79.21
CA LYS A 394 0.06 -13.72 -79.60
C LYS A 394 -0.44 -12.89 -78.41
N SER A 395 -0.56 -13.50 -77.23
CA SER A 395 -1.03 -12.80 -76.03
C SER A 395 0.05 -11.92 -75.36
N ILE A 396 1.33 -12.23 -75.56
CA ILE A 396 2.45 -11.51 -74.92
C ILE A 396 3.19 -10.56 -75.87
N GLU A 397 3.17 -10.80 -77.18
CA GLU A 397 3.89 -10.00 -78.19
C GLU A 397 3.47 -8.53 -78.23
N PRO A 398 2.15 -8.17 -78.16
CA PRO A 398 1.71 -6.77 -78.11
C PRO A 398 2.16 -6.01 -76.86
N LEU A 399 2.63 -6.72 -75.83
CA LEU A 399 3.01 -6.15 -74.53
C LEU A 399 4.55 -6.00 -74.40
N THR A 400 5.29 -6.06 -75.50
CA THR A 400 6.76 -6.01 -75.48
C THR A 400 7.30 -4.71 -74.85
N ASP A 401 6.63 -3.58 -75.11
CA ASP A 401 7.00 -2.26 -74.57
C ASP A 401 6.38 -1.96 -73.19
N ASP A 402 5.60 -2.89 -72.62
CA ASP A 402 4.98 -2.77 -71.30
C ASP A 402 5.34 -3.99 -70.42
N PRO A 403 6.54 -3.98 -69.79
CA PRO A 403 7.02 -5.11 -69.00
C PRO A 403 6.12 -5.47 -67.82
N GLU A 404 5.40 -4.49 -67.26
CA GLU A 404 4.47 -4.71 -66.16
C GLU A 404 3.25 -5.52 -66.59
N ARG A 405 2.56 -5.09 -67.66
CA ARG A 405 1.41 -5.83 -68.18
C ARG A 405 1.82 -7.19 -68.72
N ARG A 406 2.99 -7.27 -69.37
CA ARG A 406 3.54 -8.55 -69.84
C ARG A 406 3.79 -9.51 -68.69
N PHE A 407 4.30 -9.02 -67.56
CA PHE A 407 4.48 -9.83 -66.35
C PHE A 407 3.17 -10.36 -65.78
N LEU A 408 2.13 -9.53 -65.69
CA LEU A 408 0.81 -9.95 -65.22
C LEU A 408 0.21 -11.07 -66.10
N VAL A 409 0.29 -10.92 -67.43
CA VAL A 409 -0.16 -11.95 -68.37
C VAL A 409 0.65 -13.24 -68.21
N LEU A 410 1.96 -13.16 -67.99
CA LEU A 410 2.79 -14.35 -67.71
C LEU A 410 2.35 -15.06 -66.43
N ILE A 411 2.04 -14.32 -65.37
CA ILE A 411 1.48 -14.89 -64.13
C ILE A 411 0.15 -15.60 -64.41
N ASP A 412 -0.77 -14.98 -65.17
CA ASP A 412 -2.08 -15.59 -65.45
C ASP A 412 -1.95 -16.89 -66.26
N TRP A 413 -1.09 -16.92 -67.27
CA TRP A 413 -0.85 -18.13 -68.07
C TRP A 413 -0.19 -19.25 -67.27
N MET A 414 0.85 -18.93 -66.48
CA MET A 414 1.54 -19.91 -65.64
C MET A 414 0.67 -20.38 -64.47
N GLY A 415 -0.07 -19.47 -63.84
CA GLY A 415 -1.04 -19.78 -62.79
C GLY A 415 -2.19 -20.65 -63.29
N GLY A 416 -2.76 -20.32 -64.46
CA GLY A 416 -3.78 -21.13 -65.11
C GLY A 416 -3.31 -22.54 -65.50
N HIS A 417 -2.02 -22.70 -65.82
CA HIS A 417 -1.43 -24.03 -66.04
C HIS A 417 -1.37 -24.87 -64.76
N LEU A 418 -0.94 -24.25 -63.65
CA LEU A 418 -0.73 -24.91 -62.36
C LEU A 418 -2.01 -24.99 -61.50
N GLY A 419 -3.15 -24.50 -62.00
CA GLY A 419 -4.40 -24.46 -61.26
C GLY A 419 -4.38 -23.48 -60.07
N VAL A 420 -3.46 -22.50 -60.10
CA VAL A 420 -3.33 -21.45 -59.09
C VAL A 420 -4.22 -20.29 -59.51
N SER A 421 -5.29 -20.03 -58.76
CA SER A 421 -6.14 -18.88 -59.01
C SER A 421 -5.42 -17.58 -58.65
N THR A 422 -5.34 -16.65 -59.61
CA THR A 422 -4.79 -15.30 -59.41
C THR A 422 -5.81 -14.32 -58.80
N THR A 423 -7.05 -14.78 -58.55
CA THR A 423 -8.19 -13.95 -58.12
C THR A 423 -8.92 -14.45 -56.86
N ALA A 424 -8.57 -15.61 -56.31
CA ALA A 424 -9.24 -16.17 -55.12
C ALA A 424 -8.55 -15.74 -53.81
N ALA A 425 -9.35 -15.21 -52.89
CA ALA A 425 -8.95 -14.91 -51.52
C ALA A 425 -8.31 -16.13 -50.83
N ALA A 426 -7.05 -15.96 -50.42
CA ALA A 426 -6.37 -16.63 -49.31
C ALA A 426 -6.78 -18.10 -48.99
N ASP A 427 -6.43 -19.06 -49.85
CA ASP A 427 -6.12 -20.41 -49.37
C ASP A 427 -4.61 -20.50 -49.12
N PRO A 428 -4.15 -20.68 -47.86
CA PRO A 428 -2.74 -20.72 -47.47
C PRO A 428 -1.91 -21.75 -48.25
N ARG A 429 -2.54 -22.77 -48.83
CA ARG A 429 -1.88 -23.83 -49.61
C ARG A 429 -1.41 -23.36 -50.99
N PHE A 430 -2.00 -22.30 -51.53
CA PHE A 430 -1.68 -21.77 -52.87
C PHE A 430 -0.68 -20.59 -52.85
N THR A 431 -0.40 -20.04 -51.67
CA THR A 431 0.53 -18.91 -51.45
C THR A 431 1.98 -19.23 -51.89
N PRO A 432 2.56 -20.42 -51.57
CA PRO A 432 3.90 -20.78 -52.04
C PRO A 432 3.95 -20.99 -53.56
N ALA A 433 2.90 -21.62 -54.11
CA ALA A 433 2.78 -21.88 -55.55
C ALA A 433 2.80 -20.58 -56.37
N LEU A 434 2.05 -19.56 -55.92
CA LEU A 434 2.04 -18.26 -56.57
C LEU A 434 3.39 -17.54 -56.46
N ALA A 435 4.13 -17.72 -55.36
CA ALA A 435 5.46 -17.13 -55.18
C ALA A 435 6.48 -17.68 -56.19
N TRP A 436 6.46 -18.99 -56.47
CA TRP A 436 7.33 -19.60 -57.49
C TRP A 436 6.87 -19.27 -58.92
N VAL A 437 5.55 -19.15 -59.14
CA VAL A 437 4.99 -18.65 -60.41
C VAL A 437 5.46 -17.23 -60.71
N ALA A 438 5.40 -16.34 -59.72
CA ALA A 438 5.86 -14.97 -59.86
C ALA A 438 7.36 -14.91 -60.22
N GLU A 439 8.19 -15.72 -59.56
CA GLU A 439 9.61 -15.81 -59.89
C GLU A 439 9.85 -16.37 -61.30
N SER A 440 9.10 -17.40 -61.70
CA SER A 440 9.16 -17.99 -63.04
C SER A 440 8.79 -16.96 -64.12
N ALA A 441 7.70 -16.22 -63.92
CA ALA A 441 7.25 -15.14 -64.79
C ALA A 441 8.30 -14.03 -64.88
N ALA A 442 8.91 -13.65 -63.76
CA ALA A 442 9.97 -12.64 -63.70
C ALA A 442 11.20 -13.08 -64.50
N HIS A 443 11.59 -14.35 -64.40
CA HIS A 443 12.68 -14.89 -65.18
C HIS A 443 12.37 -15.04 -66.67
N TRP A 444 11.12 -15.35 -67.02
CA TRP A 444 10.63 -15.36 -68.40
C TRP A 444 10.68 -13.98 -69.02
N LEU A 445 10.21 -12.95 -68.29
CA LEU A 445 10.14 -11.56 -68.74
C LEU A 445 11.48 -11.06 -69.30
N ARG A 446 12.59 -11.43 -68.66
CA ARG A 446 13.93 -11.01 -69.09
C ARG A 446 14.62 -11.94 -70.12
N GLY A 447 13.90 -12.93 -70.66
CA GLY A 447 14.41 -13.83 -71.71
C GLY A 447 14.65 -15.29 -71.32
N GLY A 448 14.04 -15.78 -70.22
CA GLY A 448 14.04 -17.21 -69.85
C GLY A 448 15.30 -17.73 -69.14
N ILE A 449 15.28 -19.00 -68.73
CA ILE A 449 16.23 -19.57 -67.73
C ILE A 449 17.46 -20.25 -68.37
N GLU A 450 17.46 -20.47 -69.70
CA GLU A 450 18.41 -21.33 -70.43
C GLU A 450 19.88 -20.89 -70.38
N GLN A 451 20.17 -19.66 -69.95
CA GLN A 451 21.54 -19.11 -69.83
C GLN A 451 21.93 -18.82 -68.36
N ARG A 452 21.25 -19.40 -67.37
CA ARG A 452 21.38 -19.03 -65.95
C ARG A 452 21.78 -20.19 -65.05
N GLY A 453 22.44 -19.86 -63.94
CA GLY A 453 22.78 -20.81 -62.89
C GLY A 453 21.54 -21.18 -62.07
N VAL A 454 20.93 -22.31 -62.41
CA VAL A 454 19.92 -22.96 -61.54
C VAL A 454 20.65 -23.53 -60.34
N MET A 455 20.19 -23.20 -59.14
CA MET A 455 20.76 -23.75 -57.91
C MET A 455 19.84 -24.84 -57.35
N GLU A 456 20.32 -26.08 -57.32
CA GLU A 456 19.60 -27.22 -56.75
C GLU A 456 19.83 -27.31 -55.23
N ILE A 457 19.27 -26.35 -54.49
CA ILE A 457 19.34 -26.31 -53.02
C ILE A 457 17.92 -26.39 -52.47
N SER A 458 17.64 -27.38 -51.64
CA SER A 458 16.35 -27.47 -50.93
C SER A 458 16.25 -26.37 -49.88
N SER A 459 15.14 -25.63 -49.87
CA SER A 459 14.81 -24.64 -48.85
C SER A 459 14.19 -25.26 -47.58
N ILE A 460 13.98 -26.58 -47.54
CA ILE A 460 13.30 -27.23 -46.42
C ILE A 460 14.27 -27.51 -45.27
N ILE A 461 13.94 -27.00 -44.09
CA ILE A 461 14.62 -27.28 -42.83
C ILE A 461 13.87 -28.40 -42.11
N ARG A 462 14.58 -29.47 -41.75
CA ARG A 462 14.04 -30.59 -40.96
C ARG A 462 14.91 -30.85 -39.75
N THR A 463 14.29 -30.94 -38.58
CA THR A 463 14.96 -31.38 -37.34
C THR A 463 13.97 -32.16 -36.47
N GLY A 464 14.49 -32.92 -35.52
CA GLY A 464 13.70 -33.81 -34.67
C GLY A 464 14.21 -33.86 -33.24
N GLY A 465 13.40 -34.44 -32.35
CA GLY A 465 13.73 -34.58 -30.93
C GLY A 465 13.82 -33.25 -30.20
N LEU A 466 13.07 -32.23 -30.62
CA LEU A 466 12.89 -31.00 -29.85
C LEU A 466 12.16 -31.30 -28.53
N LYS A 467 12.59 -30.68 -27.44
CA LYS A 467 12.06 -30.90 -26.08
C LYS A 467 10.93 -29.92 -25.71
N GLY A 468 10.85 -28.78 -26.39
CA GLY A 468 9.84 -27.76 -26.15
C GLY A 468 8.41 -28.22 -26.36
N LEU A 469 7.48 -27.51 -25.71
CA LEU A 469 6.04 -27.68 -25.90
C LEU A 469 5.49 -26.45 -26.63
N HIS A 470 5.36 -26.55 -27.95
CA HIS A 470 4.85 -25.46 -28.79
C HIS A 470 4.05 -26.01 -29.98
N ALA A 471 3.07 -25.25 -30.47
CA ALA A 471 2.16 -25.68 -31.56
C ALA A 471 2.87 -25.94 -32.90
N VAL A 472 4.06 -25.37 -33.10
CA VAL A 472 4.90 -25.59 -34.30
C VAL A 472 5.70 -26.90 -34.24
N ILE A 473 5.74 -27.55 -33.08
CA ILE A 473 6.45 -28.81 -32.86
C ILE A 473 5.43 -29.95 -32.99
N GLY A 474 5.67 -30.83 -33.96
CA GLY A 474 4.84 -32.01 -34.19
C GLY A 474 5.12 -33.15 -33.20
N GLU A 475 4.41 -34.27 -33.38
CA GLU A 475 4.58 -35.46 -32.55
C GLU A 475 6.04 -35.95 -32.51
N GLY A 476 6.51 -36.34 -31.32
CA GLY A 476 7.89 -36.81 -31.13
C GLY A 476 8.96 -35.73 -31.28
N GLY A 477 8.60 -34.44 -31.23
CA GLY A 477 9.54 -33.33 -31.33
C GLY A 477 9.99 -33.03 -32.75
N SER A 478 9.19 -33.41 -33.77
CA SER A 478 9.49 -33.14 -35.18
C SER A 478 9.25 -31.67 -35.53
N TYR A 479 10.15 -31.07 -36.28
CA TYR A 479 10.04 -29.70 -36.78
C TYR A 479 10.43 -29.64 -38.26
N GLU A 480 9.50 -29.19 -39.09
CA GLU A 480 9.71 -29.00 -40.52
C GLU A 480 9.17 -27.63 -40.94
N THR A 481 9.98 -26.85 -41.65
CA THR A 481 9.58 -25.56 -42.18
C THR A 481 10.36 -25.24 -43.46
N ASP A 482 9.75 -24.49 -44.35
CA ASP A 482 10.46 -23.83 -45.44
C ASP A 482 11.31 -22.65 -44.89
N TYR A 483 12.51 -22.45 -45.43
CA TYR A 483 13.45 -21.41 -45.02
C TYR A 483 12.90 -20.00 -45.23
N HIS A 484 12.22 -19.74 -46.35
CA HIS A 484 11.64 -18.42 -46.63
C HIS A 484 10.46 -18.13 -45.70
N ALA A 485 9.61 -19.14 -45.44
CA ALA A 485 8.53 -19.03 -44.46
C ALA A 485 9.05 -18.80 -43.04
N PHE A 486 10.11 -19.51 -42.64
CA PHE A 486 10.81 -19.32 -41.37
C PHE A 486 11.33 -17.89 -41.22
N ARG A 487 12.03 -17.38 -42.24
CA ARG A 487 12.57 -16.01 -42.26
C ARG A 487 11.47 -14.95 -42.25
N GLU A 488 10.43 -15.09 -43.06
CA GLU A 488 9.32 -14.13 -43.12
C GLU A 488 8.60 -14.05 -41.77
N ARG A 489 8.25 -15.21 -41.19
CA ARG A 489 7.58 -15.29 -39.88
C ARG A 489 8.41 -14.63 -38.78
N LEU A 490 9.70 -14.97 -38.66
CA LEU A 490 10.54 -14.47 -37.58
C LEU A 490 10.96 -13.01 -37.78
N SER A 491 11.12 -12.56 -39.02
CA SER A 491 11.35 -11.14 -39.30
C SER A 491 10.14 -10.30 -38.89
N ARG A 492 8.92 -10.73 -39.23
CA ARG A 492 7.69 -10.08 -38.78
C ARG A 492 7.61 -10.05 -37.25
N PHE A 493 7.87 -11.18 -36.60
CA PHE A 493 7.86 -11.27 -35.14
C PHE A 493 8.82 -10.25 -34.51
N GLY A 494 10.05 -10.16 -35.02
CA GLY A 494 11.05 -9.21 -34.54
C GLY A 494 10.72 -7.74 -34.80
N ASN A 495 10.12 -7.42 -35.96
CA ASN A 495 9.88 -6.04 -36.38
C ASN A 495 8.54 -5.47 -35.87
N HIS A 496 7.55 -6.34 -35.61
CA HIS A 496 6.19 -5.94 -35.27
C HIS A 496 5.76 -6.46 -33.90
N ASP A 497 5.78 -7.77 -33.69
CA ASP A 497 5.19 -8.38 -32.49
C ASP A 497 6.02 -8.08 -31.24
N VAL A 498 7.36 -8.18 -31.33
CA VAL A 498 8.29 -7.85 -30.23
C VAL A 498 8.16 -6.38 -29.79
N PRO A 499 8.28 -5.37 -30.67
CA PRO A 499 8.07 -3.97 -30.29
C PRO A 499 6.67 -3.69 -29.74
N ALA A 500 5.63 -4.30 -30.33
CA ALA A 500 4.25 -4.15 -29.85
C ALA A 500 4.08 -4.72 -28.43
N PHE A 501 4.66 -5.89 -28.14
CA PHE A 501 4.65 -6.50 -26.81
C PHE A 501 5.42 -5.67 -25.78
N GLU A 502 6.59 -5.16 -26.14
CA GLU A 502 7.38 -4.27 -25.27
C GLU A 502 6.64 -2.95 -25.00
N ALA A 503 6.01 -2.36 -26.01
CA ALA A 503 5.19 -1.16 -25.87
C ALA A 503 3.99 -1.43 -24.94
N CYS A 504 3.27 -2.54 -25.14
CA CYS A 504 2.16 -2.98 -24.30
C CYS A 504 2.60 -3.17 -22.85
N THR A 505 3.72 -3.85 -22.61
CA THR A 505 4.26 -4.10 -21.26
C THR A 505 4.60 -2.78 -20.56
N ARG A 506 5.27 -1.87 -21.25
CA ARG A 506 5.64 -0.55 -20.73
C ARG A 506 4.41 0.31 -20.43
N LEU A 507 3.39 0.23 -21.28
CA LEU A 507 2.12 0.93 -21.09
C LEU A 507 1.37 0.37 -19.88
N LYS A 508 1.28 -0.96 -19.73
CA LYS A 508 0.67 -1.60 -18.55
C LYS A 508 1.36 -1.17 -17.26
N GLN A 509 2.69 -1.17 -17.23
CA GLN A 509 3.45 -0.69 -16.06
C GLN A 509 3.14 0.77 -15.72
N LYS A 510 3.13 1.65 -16.72
CA LYS A 510 2.78 3.07 -16.53
C LYS A 510 1.36 3.23 -15.97
N LEU A 511 0.39 2.53 -16.54
CA LEU A 511 -1.01 2.57 -16.11
C LEU A 511 -1.20 2.06 -14.67
N ILE A 512 -0.54 0.94 -14.32
CA ILE A 512 -0.54 0.40 -12.96
C ILE A 512 0.04 1.42 -11.98
N GLU A 513 1.18 2.04 -12.30
CA GLU A 513 1.82 2.99 -11.38
C GLU A 513 0.97 4.25 -11.19
N THR A 514 0.41 4.80 -12.27
CA THR A 514 -0.52 5.94 -12.18
C THR A 514 -1.72 5.58 -11.31
N ARG A 515 -2.37 4.45 -11.57
CA ARG A 515 -3.57 4.04 -10.84
C ARG A 515 -3.27 3.69 -9.38
N ARG A 516 -2.11 3.11 -9.09
CA ARG A 516 -1.63 2.85 -7.72
C ARG A 516 -1.50 4.13 -6.92
N SER A 517 -0.95 5.18 -7.53
CA SER A 517 -0.77 6.49 -6.89
C SER A 517 -2.10 7.21 -6.64
N GLU A 518 -3.06 7.11 -7.58
CA GLU A 518 -4.41 7.68 -7.44
C GLU A 518 -5.18 7.04 -6.28
N ILE A 519 -5.13 5.71 -6.18
CA ILE A 519 -5.84 4.95 -5.14
C ILE A 519 -5.12 5.03 -3.77
N ARG A 520 -3.83 5.41 -3.75
CA ARG A 520 -2.96 5.39 -2.56
C ARG A 520 -2.95 4.02 -1.85
N LEU A 521 -2.81 2.94 -2.63
CA LEU A 521 -2.86 1.55 -2.14
C LEU A 521 -1.98 1.26 -0.91
N ASP A 522 -0.85 1.97 -0.75
CA ASP A 522 0.07 1.79 0.37
C ASP A 522 -0.51 2.24 1.73
N GLU A 523 -1.61 3.01 1.73
CA GLU A 523 -2.38 3.39 2.93
C GLU A 523 -3.24 2.24 3.48
N PHE A 524 -3.59 1.24 2.65
CA PHE A 524 -4.54 0.18 3.04
C PHE A 524 -3.87 -1.09 3.57
N LYS A 525 -2.54 -1.15 3.54
CA LYS A 525 -1.78 -2.23 4.17
C LYS A 525 -1.76 -1.99 5.68
N ALA A 526 -2.31 -2.92 6.45
CA ALA A 526 -2.21 -2.90 7.91
C ALA A 526 -0.74 -2.88 8.33
N LYS A 527 -0.36 -1.96 9.24
CA LYS A 527 1.01 -1.85 9.76
C LYS A 527 0.98 -1.88 11.27
N VAL A 528 1.16 -3.06 11.84
CA VAL A 528 1.26 -3.22 13.30
C VAL A 528 2.47 -2.45 13.82
N MET A 529 2.23 -1.39 14.60
CA MET A 529 3.28 -0.58 15.22
C MET A 529 4.29 -1.45 15.98
N SER A 530 5.58 -1.15 15.88
CA SER A 530 6.65 -1.90 16.58
C SER A 530 6.49 -1.90 18.09
N SER A 531 5.85 -0.89 18.67
CA SER A 531 5.55 -0.79 20.11
C SER A 531 4.39 -1.65 20.60
N PHE A 532 3.59 -2.26 19.70
CA PHE A 532 2.47 -3.10 20.11
C PHE A 532 2.97 -4.46 20.61
N VAL A 533 2.62 -4.79 21.86
CA VAL A 533 2.92 -6.06 22.51
C VAL A 533 1.60 -6.80 22.75
N ARG A 534 1.49 -8.02 22.21
CA ARG A 534 0.35 -8.90 22.51
C ARG A 534 0.46 -9.35 23.96
N ASN A 535 -0.44 -8.83 24.79
CA ASN A 535 -0.48 -9.08 26.22
C ASN A 535 -1.58 -10.08 26.61
N ARG A 536 -1.61 -10.47 27.88
CA ARG A 536 -2.59 -11.43 28.39
C ARG A 536 -4.03 -10.94 28.24
N LEU A 537 -4.28 -9.65 28.44
CA LEU A 537 -5.60 -9.05 28.24
C LEU A 537 -6.10 -9.24 26.79
N ILE A 538 -5.21 -9.04 25.82
CA ILE A 538 -5.55 -9.24 24.40
C ILE A 538 -5.83 -10.72 24.13
N ASN A 539 -4.97 -11.62 24.60
CA ASN A 539 -5.11 -13.06 24.35
C ASN A 539 -6.35 -13.68 25.02
N ASP A 540 -6.57 -13.38 26.30
CA ASP A 540 -7.57 -14.08 27.12
C ASP A 540 -8.95 -13.43 27.04
N VAL A 541 -9.03 -12.13 26.71
CA VAL A 541 -10.27 -11.35 26.76
C VAL A 541 -10.65 -10.77 25.40
N TYR A 542 -9.78 -9.98 24.78
CA TYR A 542 -10.16 -9.25 23.55
C TYR A 542 -10.26 -10.15 22.33
N LEU A 543 -9.26 -10.98 22.04
CA LEU A 543 -9.28 -11.87 20.87
C LEU A 543 -10.46 -12.85 20.87
N PRO A 544 -10.86 -13.48 21.98
CA PRO A 544 -12.07 -14.31 22.02
C PRO A 544 -13.35 -13.55 21.68
N ILE A 545 -13.50 -12.32 22.19
CA ILE A 545 -14.68 -11.47 21.94
C ILE A 545 -14.74 -11.04 20.47
N ILE A 546 -13.61 -10.55 19.94
CA ILE A 546 -13.48 -10.15 18.55
C ILE A 546 -13.70 -11.37 17.64
N GLY A 547 -13.12 -12.51 17.99
CA GLY A 547 -13.27 -13.77 17.26
C GLY A 547 -14.73 -14.25 17.20
N GLU A 548 -15.49 -14.14 18.29
CA GLU A 548 -16.92 -14.50 18.29
C GLU A 548 -17.74 -13.66 17.30
N ASN A 549 -17.49 -12.34 17.23
CA ASN A 549 -18.16 -11.49 16.27
C ASN A 549 -17.66 -11.70 14.82
N LEU A 550 -16.34 -11.80 14.62
CA LEU A 550 -15.79 -12.06 13.28
C LEU A 550 -16.24 -13.41 12.73
N ALA A 551 -16.42 -14.43 13.56
CA ALA A 551 -16.99 -15.72 13.14
C ALA A 551 -18.39 -15.54 12.52
N LYS A 552 -19.21 -14.62 13.03
CA LYS A 552 -20.52 -14.27 12.44
C LYS A 552 -20.37 -13.47 11.13
N GLN A 553 -19.41 -12.55 11.05
CA GLN A 553 -19.26 -11.66 9.89
C GLN A 553 -18.58 -12.30 8.68
N ILE A 554 -17.45 -12.97 8.89
CA ILE A 554 -16.58 -13.49 7.81
C ILE A 554 -16.55 -15.02 7.75
N GLY A 555 -17.13 -15.71 8.73
CA GLY A 555 -17.13 -17.17 8.84
C GLY A 555 -15.88 -17.75 9.49
N THR A 556 -15.95 -19.02 9.87
CA THR A 556 -14.84 -19.80 10.46
C THR A 556 -14.18 -20.72 9.42
N ALA A 557 -13.07 -21.36 9.76
CA ALA A 557 -12.44 -22.40 8.96
C ALA A 557 -13.00 -23.78 9.35
N GLY A 558 -13.43 -24.58 8.37
CA GLY A 558 -13.95 -25.94 8.57
C GLY A 558 -15.44 -26.11 8.24
N THR A 559 -15.99 -27.29 8.56
CA THR A 559 -17.37 -27.71 8.25
C THR A 559 -18.45 -27.05 9.12
N ASP A 560 -18.09 -26.44 10.26
CA ASP A 560 -18.98 -25.70 11.15
C ASP A 560 -19.21 -24.23 10.70
N THR A 561 -19.07 -23.97 9.41
CA THR A 561 -19.26 -22.64 8.83
C THR A 561 -20.75 -22.30 8.73
N ARG A 562 -21.19 -21.33 9.54
CA ARG A 562 -22.51 -20.71 9.38
C ARG A 562 -22.61 -20.04 8.01
N THR A 563 -23.68 -20.35 7.27
CA THR A 563 -23.98 -19.74 5.97
C THR A 563 -24.62 -18.36 6.11
N ASP A 564 -25.26 -18.09 7.24
CA ASP A 564 -25.89 -16.83 7.62
C ASP A 564 -24.87 -15.84 8.19
N ARG A 565 -24.06 -15.24 7.31
CA ARG A 565 -23.13 -14.19 7.72
C ARG A 565 -23.88 -12.93 8.12
N SER A 566 -23.63 -12.41 9.31
CA SER A 566 -24.30 -11.23 9.86
C SER A 566 -23.43 -10.55 10.93
N GLY A 567 -23.86 -9.38 11.38
CA GLY A 567 -23.25 -8.68 12.49
C GLY A 567 -22.30 -7.56 12.09
N LEU A 568 -22.10 -6.68 13.06
CA LEU A 568 -21.21 -5.52 13.05
C LEU A 568 -20.61 -5.42 14.46
N LEU A 569 -19.30 -5.18 14.56
CA LEU A 569 -18.63 -5.02 15.84
C LEU A 569 -18.64 -3.56 16.25
N LEU A 570 -19.20 -3.22 17.40
CA LEU A 570 -19.15 -1.87 17.95
C LEU A 570 -18.28 -1.85 19.21
N LEU A 571 -17.07 -1.29 19.10
CA LEU A 571 -16.11 -1.17 20.19
C LEU A 571 -16.22 0.21 20.84
N VAL A 572 -16.67 0.22 22.09
CA VAL A 572 -16.71 1.43 22.92
C VAL A 572 -15.62 1.31 23.97
N SER A 573 -14.78 2.32 24.10
CA SER A 573 -13.82 2.41 25.20
C SER A 573 -13.43 3.86 25.47
N PRO A 574 -12.89 4.18 26.65
CA PRO A 574 -12.20 5.45 26.85
C PRO A 574 -11.02 5.62 25.87
N PRO A 575 -10.56 6.86 25.64
CA PRO A 575 -9.39 7.15 24.80
C PRO A 575 -8.13 6.44 25.31
N GLY A 576 -7.30 5.95 24.38
CA GLY A 576 -5.99 5.40 24.72
C GLY A 576 -5.96 3.93 25.18
N TYR A 577 -7.03 3.17 24.94
CA TYR A 577 -7.11 1.72 25.20
C TYR A 577 -6.69 0.84 24.00
N GLY A 578 -6.22 1.45 22.91
CA GLY A 578 -5.64 0.73 21.76
C GLY A 578 -6.65 0.09 20.80
N LYS A 579 -7.92 0.55 20.75
CA LYS A 579 -8.97 0.02 19.84
C LYS A 579 -8.48 -0.14 18.40
N THR A 580 -7.99 0.95 17.80
CA THR A 580 -7.46 0.97 16.43
C THR A 580 -6.31 0.00 16.26
N THR A 581 -5.36 -0.02 17.20
CA THR A 581 -4.17 -0.87 17.13
C THR A 581 -4.52 -2.35 17.20
N ILE A 582 -5.51 -2.73 18.03
CA ILE A 582 -5.97 -4.12 18.13
C ILE A 582 -6.66 -4.54 16.83
N MET A 583 -7.49 -3.67 16.24
CA MET A 583 -8.17 -3.99 14.97
C MET A 583 -7.21 -4.09 13.80
N GLU A 584 -6.23 -3.18 13.73
CA GLU A 584 -5.17 -3.25 12.73
C GLU A 584 -4.33 -4.52 12.88
N TYR A 585 -4.02 -4.93 14.12
CA TYR A 585 -3.37 -6.22 14.40
C TYR A 585 -4.20 -7.42 13.93
N VAL A 586 -5.50 -7.44 14.21
CA VAL A 586 -6.39 -8.53 13.80
C VAL A 586 -6.51 -8.59 12.27
N ALA A 587 -6.58 -7.45 11.59
CA ALA A 587 -6.62 -7.38 10.13
C ALA A 587 -5.33 -7.89 9.49
N ASP A 588 -4.16 -7.44 9.98
CA ASP A 588 -2.84 -7.92 9.53
C ASP A 588 -2.72 -9.44 9.67
N ARG A 589 -3.11 -9.98 10.82
CA ARG A 589 -3.03 -11.43 11.08
C ARG A 589 -3.97 -12.22 10.17
N LEU A 590 -5.20 -11.77 9.98
CA LEU A 590 -6.15 -12.45 9.09
C LEU A 590 -5.84 -12.27 7.59
N GLY A 591 -4.93 -11.34 7.24
CA GLY A 591 -4.64 -10.98 5.86
C GLY A 591 -5.75 -10.17 5.19
N LEU A 592 -6.56 -9.47 6.00
CA LEU A 592 -7.63 -8.60 5.50
C LEU A 592 -7.06 -7.22 5.14
N THR A 593 -7.55 -6.63 4.06
CA THR A 593 -7.28 -5.23 3.73
C THR A 593 -7.91 -4.33 4.79
N PHE A 594 -7.11 -3.51 5.47
CA PHE A 594 -7.58 -2.66 6.57
C PHE A 594 -7.99 -1.28 6.04
N MET A 595 -9.29 -1.09 5.83
CA MET A 595 -9.89 0.16 5.35
C MET A 595 -10.29 1.02 6.53
N LYS A 596 -9.35 1.85 7.00
CA LYS A 596 -9.59 2.82 8.06
C LYS A 596 -10.30 4.06 7.51
N ILE A 597 -11.49 4.32 8.05
CA ILE A 597 -12.30 5.53 7.79
C ILE A 597 -12.23 6.42 9.02
N ASN A 598 -11.80 7.67 8.84
CA ASN A 598 -11.57 8.61 9.93
C ASN A 598 -12.83 9.44 10.24
N GLY A 599 -13.48 9.16 11.39
CA GLY A 599 -14.69 9.86 11.83
C GLY A 599 -14.55 11.39 11.90
N PRO A 600 -13.50 11.94 12.55
CA PRO A 600 -13.23 13.38 12.56
C PRO A 600 -13.11 14.02 11.17
N ALA A 601 -12.52 13.32 10.19
CA ALA A 601 -12.38 13.83 8.82
C ALA A 601 -13.73 13.84 8.06
N LEU A 602 -14.61 12.86 8.31
CA LEU A 602 -15.99 12.88 7.82
C LEU A 602 -16.79 14.03 8.45
N GLY A 603 -16.69 14.19 9.77
CA GLY A 603 -17.43 15.17 10.54
C GLY A 603 -18.94 14.89 10.63
N HIS A 604 -19.68 15.82 11.22
CA HIS A 604 -21.12 15.70 11.43
C HIS A 604 -21.99 16.14 10.24
N ALA A 605 -21.39 16.71 9.19
CA ALA A 605 -22.14 17.22 8.04
C ALA A 605 -22.39 16.15 6.96
N VAL A 606 -21.62 15.05 6.95
CA VAL A 606 -21.79 13.95 5.99
C VAL A 606 -22.92 13.04 6.47
N THR A 607 -23.96 12.85 5.65
CA THR A 607 -25.11 11.98 5.93
C THR A 607 -25.32 10.87 4.90
N SER A 608 -24.66 10.99 3.73
CA SER A 608 -24.75 10.05 2.61
C SER A 608 -23.39 9.44 2.28
N LEU A 609 -23.41 8.49 1.33
CA LEU A 609 -22.22 7.83 0.78
C LEU A 609 -21.84 8.39 -0.59
N ASP A 610 -22.39 9.55 -0.97
CA ASP A 610 -22.02 10.25 -2.19
C ASP A 610 -20.81 11.16 -1.95
N PRO A 611 -19.66 10.91 -2.61
CA PRO A 611 -18.51 11.80 -2.54
C PRO A 611 -18.83 13.24 -2.96
N MET A 612 -19.81 13.46 -3.83
CA MET A 612 -20.17 14.80 -4.33
C MET A 612 -20.95 15.64 -3.31
N GLU A 613 -21.60 15.01 -2.33
CA GLU A 613 -22.31 15.70 -1.25
C GLU A 613 -21.40 16.02 -0.06
N ALA A 614 -20.15 15.54 -0.06
CA ALA A 614 -19.21 15.77 1.02
C ALA A 614 -18.81 17.27 1.11
N PRO A 615 -18.74 17.85 2.33
CA PRO A 615 -18.57 19.30 2.52
C PRO A 615 -17.16 19.80 2.20
N ASN A 616 -16.14 18.93 2.25
CA ASN A 616 -14.74 19.27 2.03
C ASN A 616 -13.97 18.09 1.44
N LEU A 617 -12.73 18.34 0.98
CA LEU A 617 -11.90 17.33 0.35
C LEU A 617 -11.59 16.14 1.27
N SER A 618 -11.31 16.38 2.55
CA SER A 618 -10.99 15.32 3.51
C SER A 618 -12.16 14.36 3.71
N ALA A 619 -13.36 14.89 3.93
CA ALA A 619 -14.59 14.10 4.04
C ALA A 619 -14.87 13.32 2.75
N ARG A 620 -14.63 13.95 1.59
CA ARG A 620 -14.78 13.29 0.29
C ARG A 620 -13.81 12.12 0.13
N GLU A 621 -12.54 12.30 0.46
CA GLU A 621 -11.53 11.22 0.42
C GLU A 621 -11.95 10.04 1.30
N GLU A 622 -12.50 10.28 2.49
CA GLU A 622 -12.98 9.21 3.37
C GLU A 622 -14.22 8.48 2.83
N VAL A 623 -15.15 9.19 2.17
CA VAL A 623 -16.30 8.56 1.49
C VAL A 623 -15.84 7.76 0.25
N GLU A 624 -14.87 8.26 -0.51
CA GLU A 624 -14.26 7.53 -1.64
C GLU A 624 -13.55 6.25 -1.18
N LYS A 625 -12.81 6.30 -0.06
CA LYS A 625 -12.20 5.10 0.57
C LYS A 625 -13.24 4.06 0.98
N LEU A 626 -14.33 4.50 1.60
CA LEU A 626 -15.44 3.61 1.98
C LEU A 626 -16.09 2.97 0.76
N ASN A 627 -16.36 3.73 -0.30
CA ASN A 627 -16.91 3.19 -1.54
C ASN A 627 -15.96 2.22 -2.23
N LEU A 628 -14.64 2.48 -2.21
CA LEU A 628 -13.63 1.53 -2.70
C LEU A 628 -13.65 0.22 -1.88
N ALA A 629 -13.78 0.30 -0.56
CA ALA A 629 -13.88 -0.88 0.29
C ALA A 629 -15.11 -1.75 -0.05
N LEU A 630 -16.23 -1.10 -0.39
CA LEU A 630 -17.44 -1.79 -0.85
C LEU A 630 -17.26 -2.42 -2.24
N GLU A 631 -16.60 -1.72 -3.17
CA GLU A 631 -16.30 -2.23 -4.53
C GLU A 631 -15.28 -3.38 -4.49
N MET A 632 -14.32 -3.38 -3.57
CA MET A 632 -13.46 -4.53 -3.32
C MET A 632 -14.26 -5.75 -2.90
N GLY A 633 -15.29 -5.58 -2.06
CA GLY A 633 -16.35 -6.54 -1.80
C GLY A 633 -15.94 -7.86 -1.13
N ASP A 634 -14.65 -8.16 -0.99
CA ASP A 634 -14.12 -9.37 -0.38
C ASP A 634 -12.73 -9.14 0.22
N ASN A 635 -12.40 -9.86 1.28
CA ASN A 635 -11.15 -9.75 2.03
C ASN A 635 -10.85 -8.35 2.59
N VAL A 636 -11.87 -7.62 3.06
CA VAL A 636 -11.76 -6.25 3.57
C VAL A 636 -12.29 -6.13 5.01
N MET A 637 -11.58 -5.39 5.85
CA MET A 637 -12.08 -4.90 7.14
C MET A 637 -12.36 -3.40 7.02
N ILE A 638 -13.63 -3.01 7.05
CA ILE A 638 -14.07 -1.61 7.12
C ILE A 638 -14.04 -1.20 8.59
N TYR A 639 -13.10 -0.33 8.96
CA TYR A 639 -12.92 0.17 10.32
C TYR A 639 -13.25 1.66 10.39
N VAL A 640 -14.41 2.00 10.95
CA VAL A 640 -14.82 3.40 11.16
C VAL A 640 -14.35 3.84 12.55
N ASP A 641 -13.30 4.68 12.57
CA ASP A 641 -12.67 5.16 13.80
C ASP A 641 -13.39 6.42 14.31
N ASP A 642 -13.36 6.61 15.64
CA ASP A 642 -13.86 7.81 16.30
C ASP A 642 -15.28 8.23 15.88
N ILE A 643 -16.21 7.28 15.87
CA ILE A 643 -17.61 7.48 15.42
C ILE A 643 -18.34 8.60 16.16
N GLN A 644 -17.87 9.02 17.34
CA GLN A 644 -18.46 10.13 18.08
C GLN A 644 -18.39 11.49 17.35
N HIS A 645 -17.53 11.60 16.32
CA HIS A 645 -17.42 12.80 15.47
C HIS A 645 -18.21 12.70 14.16
N THR A 646 -18.96 11.60 13.96
CA THR A 646 -19.74 11.36 12.73
C THR A 646 -21.21 11.74 12.92
N ASN A 647 -21.95 11.87 11.83
CA ASN A 647 -23.40 12.05 11.88
C ASN A 647 -24.12 10.72 12.20
N PRO A 648 -25.10 10.70 13.13
CA PRO A 648 -25.94 9.53 13.38
C PRO A 648 -26.64 8.95 12.14
N GLU A 649 -27.02 9.76 11.16
CA GLU A 649 -27.63 9.33 9.90
C GLU A 649 -26.63 8.57 9.00
N PHE A 650 -25.37 9.00 8.97
CA PHE A 650 -24.31 8.27 8.28
C PHE A 650 -24.14 6.86 8.88
N LEU A 651 -24.11 6.74 10.21
CA LEU A 651 -24.00 5.45 10.89
C LEU A 651 -25.19 4.52 10.60
N GLN A 652 -26.39 5.06 10.37
CA GLN A 652 -27.57 4.27 10.02
C GLN A 652 -27.41 3.53 8.68
N ARG A 653 -26.57 4.02 7.76
CA ARG A 653 -26.31 3.36 6.47
C ARG A 653 -25.66 1.97 6.63
N PHE A 654 -25.03 1.69 7.77
CA PHE A 654 -24.41 0.40 8.06
C PHE A 654 -25.36 -0.62 8.70
N ILE A 655 -26.58 -0.22 9.09
CA ILE A 655 -27.55 -1.11 9.75
C ILE A 655 -27.86 -2.34 8.88
N SER A 656 -27.92 -2.16 7.57
CA SER A 656 -28.20 -3.23 6.61
C SER A 656 -27.07 -4.28 6.52
N LEU A 657 -25.87 -3.98 7.01
CA LEU A 657 -24.76 -4.92 7.15
C LEU A 657 -24.82 -5.75 8.44
N CYS A 658 -25.56 -5.27 9.46
CA CYS A 658 -25.81 -6.05 10.68
C CYS A 658 -26.72 -7.25 10.40
N ASP A 659 -27.66 -7.10 9.46
CA ASP A 659 -28.65 -8.12 9.12
C ASP A 659 -28.09 -9.19 8.15
N ALA A 660 -28.73 -10.36 8.07
CA ALA A 660 -28.33 -11.48 7.20
C ALA A 660 -28.34 -11.15 5.69
N GLN A 661 -29.01 -10.06 5.28
CA GLN A 661 -29.00 -9.64 3.89
C GLN A 661 -27.64 -9.11 3.44
N ARG A 662 -26.89 -8.45 4.33
CA ARG A 662 -25.58 -7.80 4.10
C ARG A 662 -25.50 -7.02 2.79
N LYS A 663 -26.50 -6.16 2.55
CA LYS A 663 -26.54 -5.27 1.39
C LYS A 663 -26.29 -3.83 1.81
N MET A 664 -25.53 -3.07 1.03
CA MET A 664 -25.31 -1.64 1.29
C MET A 664 -25.29 -0.89 -0.04
N GLU A 665 -25.90 0.29 -0.06
CA GLU A 665 -25.81 1.19 -1.20
C GLU A 665 -24.50 1.96 -1.14
N GLY A 666 -23.90 2.28 -2.28
CA GLY A 666 -22.76 3.18 -2.38
C GLY A 666 -22.62 3.70 -3.80
N ILE A 667 -21.63 4.55 -4.03
CA ILE A 667 -21.43 5.20 -5.32
C ILE A 667 -20.03 4.90 -5.83
N TRP A 668 -19.95 4.36 -7.05
CA TRP A 668 -18.67 4.13 -7.72
C TRP A 668 -18.65 4.82 -9.08
N ARG A 669 -17.66 5.68 -9.30
CA ARG A 669 -17.52 6.54 -10.50
C ARG A 669 -18.84 7.24 -10.90
N GLY A 670 -19.54 7.82 -9.92
CA GLY A 670 -20.79 8.56 -10.13
C GLY A 670 -22.01 7.70 -10.46
N LYS A 671 -21.91 6.36 -10.36
CA LYS A 671 -23.04 5.45 -10.50
C LYS A 671 -23.39 4.84 -9.14
N ALA A 672 -24.66 4.98 -8.74
CA ALA A 672 -25.18 4.29 -7.57
C ALA A 672 -25.19 2.77 -7.81
N ARG A 673 -24.71 2.02 -6.83
CA ARG A 673 -24.64 0.56 -6.83
C ARG A 673 -25.12 0.02 -5.49
N THR A 674 -25.72 -1.17 -5.53
CA THR A 674 -26.02 -1.95 -4.33
C THR A 674 -25.03 -3.10 -4.23
N TYR A 675 -24.21 -3.09 -3.20
CA TYR A 675 -23.21 -4.12 -2.93
C TYR A 675 -23.84 -5.24 -2.12
N ASP A 676 -23.78 -6.47 -2.62
CA ASP A 676 -24.16 -7.68 -1.88
C ASP A 676 -22.91 -8.34 -1.30
N LEU A 677 -22.74 -8.21 0.01
CA LEU A 677 -21.57 -8.70 0.75
C LEU A 677 -21.84 -10.06 1.42
N ARG A 678 -22.95 -10.72 1.08
CA ARG A 678 -23.31 -12.01 1.65
C ARG A 678 -22.34 -13.09 1.18
N GLY A 679 -21.85 -13.91 2.10
CA GLY A 679 -20.87 -14.95 1.78
C GLY A 679 -19.48 -14.42 1.42
N LYS A 680 -19.24 -13.10 1.53
CA LYS A 680 -17.93 -12.46 1.34
C LYS A 680 -17.21 -12.24 2.67
N LYS A 681 -15.87 -12.21 2.65
CA LYS A 681 -15.05 -11.96 3.85
C LYS A 681 -14.92 -10.45 4.08
N VAL A 682 -16.05 -9.80 4.35
CA VAL A 682 -16.07 -8.39 4.72
C VAL A 682 -16.43 -8.26 6.19
N ALA A 683 -15.55 -7.64 6.97
CA ALA A 683 -15.79 -7.31 8.37
C ALA A 683 -16.06 -5.81 8.52
N VAL A 684 -17.05 -5.44 9.33
CA VAL A 684 -17.34 -4.06 9.69
C VAL A 684 -17.13 -3.89 11.18
N VAL A 685 -16.28 -2.93 11.52
CA VAL A 685 -15.97 -2.56 12.90
C VAL A 685 -16.13 -1.05 13.04
N MET A 686 -16.87 -0.64 14.06
CA MET A 686 -17.01 0.74 14.46
C MET A 686 -16.36 0.92 15.83
N ALA A 687 -15.52 1.94 15.97
CA ALA A 687 -14.88 2.26 17.23
C ALA A 687 -15.22 3.68 17.65
N GLY A 688 -15.53 3.85 18.93
CA GLY A 688 -15.87 5.16 19.47
C GLY A 688 -15.55 5.31 20.94
N ASN A 689 -15.69 6.54 21.39
CA ASN A 689 -15.66 6.89 22.80
C ASN A 689 -17.10 7.11 23.29
N PRO A 690 -17.44 6.69 24.52
CA PRO A 690 -18.78 6.87 25.07
C PRO A 690 -19.16 8.36 25.28
N TYR A 691 -18.16 9.24 25.29
CA TYR A 691 -18.28 10.67 25.52
C TYR A 691 -17.53 11.47 24.45
N THR A 692 -18.03 12.65 24.12
CA THR A 692 -17.39 13.62 23.22
C THR A 692 -16.29 14.40 23.94
N GLU A 693 -15.49 15.16 23.19
CA GLU A 693 -14.46 16.06 23.76
C GLU A 693 -15.05 17.13 24.72
N GLY A 694 -16.32 17.49 24.52
CA GLY A 694 -17.06 18.39 25.41
C GLY A 694 -17.53 17.75 26.72
N GLY A 695 -17.38 16.43 26.87
CA GLY A 695 -17.89 15.67 28.01
C GLY A 695 -19.38 15.30 27.91
N THR A 696 -20.02 15.57 26.77
CA THR A 696 -21.41 15.16 26.53
C THR A 696 -21.46 13.71 26.05
N LYS A 697 -22.51 12.98 26.44
CA LYS A 697 -22.70 11.58 26.04
C LYS A 697 -22.97 11.50 24.54
N PHE A 698 -22.14 10.74 23.81
CA PHE A 698 -22.41 10.45 22.41
C PHE A 698 -23.56 9.44 22.33
N LYS A 699 -24.65 9.79 21.63
CA LYS A 699 -25.80 8.91 21.45
C LYS A 699 -25.64 8.10 20.17
N ILE A 700 -25.27 6.83 20.32
CA ILE A 700 -25.32 5.85 19.24
C ILE A 700 -26.79 5.64 18.85
N PRO A 701 -27.16 5.62 17.55
CA PRO A 701 -28.53 5.35 17.13
C PRO A 701 -29.07 4.05 17.74
N ASP A 702 -30.25 4.10 18.36
CA ASP A 702 -30.83 2.95 19.08
C ASP A 702 -30.99 1.72 18.16
N MET A 703 -31.34 1.94 16.89
CA MET A 703 -31.44 0.87 15.88
C MET A 703 -30.11 0.19 15.58
N LEU A 704 -28.99 0.92 15.64
CA LEU A 704 -27.65 0.37 15.43
C LEU A 704 -27.17 -0.36 16.69
N ALA A 705 -27.36 0.24 17.87
CA ALA A 705 -26.95 -0.34 19.15
C ALA A 705 -27.64 -1.70 19.43
N ASN A 706 -28.91 -1.85 19.05
CA ASN A 706 -29.68 -3.09 19.24
C ASN A 706 -29.30 -4.21 18.25
N ARG A 707 -28.65 -3.88 17.12
CA ARG A 707 -28.30 -4.85 16.06
C ARG A 707 -26.81 -5.16 15.98
N ALA A 708 -25.97 -4.23 16.41
CA ALA A 708 -24.53 -4.42 16.50
C ALA A 708 -24.15 -5.18 17.77
N ASP A 709 -23.13 -6.04 17.69
CA ASP A 709 -22.53 -6.61 18.89
C ASP A 709 -21.68 -5.53 19.56
N THR A 710 -22.25 -4.88 20.57
CA THR A 710 -21.61 -3.76 21.28
C THR A 710 -20.80 -4.26 22.47
N TYR A 711 -19.50 -3.96 22.47
CA TYR A 711 -18.59 -4.29 23.56
C TYR A 711 -17.98 -3.02 24.14
N ASN A 712 -18.23 -2.77 25.43
CA ASN A 712 -17.52 -1.76 26.18
C ASN A 712 -16.26 -2.37 26.83
N LEU A 713 -15.09 -2.08 26.27
CA LEU A 713 -13.83 -2.63 26.75
C LEU A 713 -13.53 -2.22 28.21
N GLY A 714 -14.13 -1.14 28.71
CA GLY A 714 -13.99 -0.69 30.10
C GLY A 714 -14.83 -1.50 31.11
N ASP A 715 -16.03 -1.95 30.71
CA ASP A 715 -16.96 -2.64 31.63
C ASP A 715 -16.66 -4.15 31.73
N ILE A 716 -16.08 -4.72 30.67
CA ILE A 716 -15.71 -6.14 30.58
C ILE A 716 -14.58 -6.50 31.58
N LEU A 717 -13.95 -5.51 32.19
CA LEU A 717 -12.83 -5.65 33.13
C LEU A 717 -13.24 -6.23 34.50
N GLY A 718 -14.54 -6.28 34.83
CA GLY A 718 -15.02 -6.71 36.15
C GLY A 718 -14.56 -8.12 36.59
N GLY A 719 -14.32 -9.03 35.65
CA GLY A 719 -13.78 -10.38 35.92
C GLY A 719 -12.29 -10.56 35.60
N HIS A 720 -11.64 -9.55 35.01
CA HIS A 720 -10.27 -9.64 34.48
C HIS A 720 -9.40 -8.44 34.90
N LEU A 721 -9.70 -7.85 36.07
CA LEU A 721 -9.03 -6.65 36.57
C LEU A 721 -7.51 -6.82 36.70
N ASP A 722 -7.04 -8.01 37.07
CA ASP A 722 -5.61 -8.29 37.23
C ASP A 722 -4.88 -8.31 35.87
N ALA A 723 -5.48 -8.94 34.85
CA ALA A 723 -4.96 -8.91 33.48
C ALA A 723 -4.94 -7.48 32.92
N PHE A 724 -5.95 -6.68 33.28
CA PHE A 724 -6.01 -5.27 32.91
C PHE A 724 -4.92 -4.44 33.57
N LYS A 725 -4.71 -4.59 34.89
CA LYS A 725 -3.61 -3.92 35.59
C LYS A 725 -2.25 -4.34 35.04
N ALA A 726 -2.08 -5.62 34.72
CA ALA A 726 -0.86 -6.15 34.10
C ALA A 726 -0.58 -5.49 32.74
N SER A 727 -1.61 -5.28 31.93
CA SER A 727 -1.46 -4.69 30.59
C SER A 727 -0.82 -3.31 30.58
N TYR A 728 -0.97 -2.50 31.65
CA TYR A 728 -0.29 -1.20 31.77
C TYR A 728 1.23 -1.33 31.88
N ILE A 729 1.70 -2.38 32.56
CA ILE A 729 3.13 -2.67 32.69
C ILE A 729 3.65 -3.30 31.41
N GLU A 730 2.93 -4.27 30.84
CA GLU A 730 3.30 -4.95 29.59
C GLU A 730 3.46 -3.96 28.43
N ASN A 731 2.57 -2.96 28.31
CA ASN A 731 2.60 -1.94 27.26
C ASN A 731 3.68 -0.87 27.44
N CYS A 732 4.32 -0.77 28.62
CA CYS A 732 5.38 0.21 28.87
C CYS A 732 6.79 -0.40 28.99
N LEU A 733 6.94 -1.72 28.80
CA LEU A 733 8.22 -2.42 28.91
C LEU A 733 9.29 -1.81 28.01
N THR A 734 8.95 -1.53 26.75
CA THR A 734 9.88 -0.96 25.75
C THR A 734 10.19 0.51 25.99
N ALA A 735 9.37 1.22 26.78
CA ALA A 735 9.57 2.63 27.11
C ALA A 735 10.64 2.83 28.20
N ASN A 736 10.88 1.83 29.04
CA ASN A 736 11.88 1.90 30.11
C ASN A 736 13.15 1.11 29.73
N PRO A 737 14.35 1.71 29.76
CA PRO A 737 15.60 1.04 29.37
C PRO A 737 15.94 -0.23 30.15
N VAL A 738 15.53 -0.32 31.43
CA VAL A 738 15.75 -1.49 32.30
C VAL A 738 14.80 -2.63 31.90
N LEU A 739 13.52 -2.31 31.71
CA LEU A 739 12.49 -3.30 31.38
C LEU A 739 12.46 -3.70 29.90
N ALA A 740 13.06 -2.91 29.00
CA ALA A 740 13.10 -3.21 27.57
C ALA A 740 13.78 -4.56 27.27
N ARG A 741 14.65 -5.03 28.18
CA ARG A 741 15.31 -6.35 28.10
C ARG A 741 14.34 -7.52 28.27
N LEU A 742 13.22 -7.31 28.97
CA LEU A 742 12.17 -8.32 29.15
C LEU A 742 11.26 -8.43 27.93
N ALA A 743 11.14 -7.38 27.11
CA ALA A 743 10.21 -7.33 25.99
C ALA A 743 10.53 -8.32 24.86
N SER A 744 11.80 -8.72 24.70
CA SER A 744 12.27 -9.53 23.55
C SER A 744 12.60 -10.99 23.87
N ARG A 745 12.54 -11.42 25.15
CA ARG A 745 12.99 -12.76 25.57
C ARG A 745 11.82 -13.71 25.83
N HIS A 746 11.20 -13.64 27.00
CA HIS A 746 10.12 -14.53 27.43
C HIS A 746 9.07 -13.74 28.21
N GLN A 747 7.79 -13.91 27.86
CA GLN A 747 6.70 -13.17 28.52
C GLN A 747 6.44 -13.71 29.93
N GLU A 748 6.80 -14.97 30.18
CA GLU A 748 6.79 -15.56 31.51
C GLU A 748 7.72 -14.82 32.48
N ASP A 749 8.86 -14.32 32.00
CA ASP A 749 9.80 -13.54 32.82
C ASP A 749 9.18 -12.21 33.27
N VAL A 750 8.33 -11.59 32.45
CA VAL A 750 7.60 -10.36 32.82
C VAL A 750 6.70 -10.65 34.02
N TYR A 751 5.94 -11.75 33.97
CA TYR A 751 5.07 -12.15 35.08
C TYR A 751 5.85 -12.57 36.31
N ALA A 752 7.01 -13.20 36.14
CA ALA A 752 7.93 -13.51 37.24
C ALA A 752 8.39 -12.23 37.96
N VAL A 753 8.89 -11.23 37.23
CA VAL A 753 9.27 -9.92 37.81
C VAL A 753 8.09 -9.25 38.51
N MET A 754 6.91 -9.21 37.87
CA MET A 754 5.71 -8.62 38.47
C MET A 754 5.30 -9.33 39.76
N LYS A 755 5.31 -10.67 39.79
CA LYS A 755 4.97 -11.46 40.97
C LYS A 755 5.95 -11.22 42.12
N ILE A 756 7.25 -11.11 41.84
CA ILE A 756 8.27 -10.77 42.85
C ILE A 756 8.07 -9.33 43.34
N ALA A 757 7.73 -8.40 42.45
CA ALA A 757 7.45 -7.02 42.81
C ALA A 757 6.21 -6.88 43.71
N GLU A 758 5.16 -7.68 43.48
CA GLU A 758 3.93 -7.71 44.30
C GLU A 758 4.11 -8.41 45.65
N THR A 759 4.77 -9.58 45.66
CA THR A 759 4.88 -10.43 46.85
C THR A 759 6.11 -10.13 47.71
N GLY A 760 7.13 -9.49 47.13
CA GLY A 760 8.41 -9.24 47.79
C GLY A 760 9.28 -10.49 47.99
N SER A 761 8.84 -11.67 47.53
CA SER A 761 9.57 -12.94 47.65
C SER A 761 9.95 -13.50 46.27
N GLN A 762 11.14 -14.09 46.20
CA GLN A 762 11.60 -14.85 45.02
C GLN A 762 11.24 -16.35 45.13
N GLU A 763 10.67 -16.80 46.25
CA GLU A 763 10.35 -18.22 46.45
C GLU A 763 9.25 -18.68 45.48
N GLY A 764 9.54 -19.75 44.72
CA GLY A 764 8.59 -20.35 43.77
C GLY A 764 8.35 -19.53 42.50
N VAL A 765 9.34 -18.72 42.09
CA VAL A 765 9.32 -17.96 40.83
C VAL A 765 10.52 -18.36 39.97
N ASP A 766 10.25 -19.02 38.84
CA ASP A 766 11.27 -19.44 37.89
C ASP A 766 11.34 -18.48 36.69
N PHE A 767 12.55 -18.16 36.26
CA PHE A 767 12.82 -17.40 35.03
C PHE A 767 13.23 -18.35 33.91
N LYS A 768 12.69 -18.14 32.71
CA LYS A 768 13.11 -18.85 31.50
C LYS A 768 14.36 -18.23 30.89
N GLY A 769 14.47 -16.89 30.95
CA GLY A 769 15.64 -16.17 30.49
C GLY A 769 16.81 -16.25 31.46
N ASN A 770 18.03 -16.22 30.91
CA ASN A 770 19.24 -16.09 31.71
C ASN A 770 19.46 -14.62 32.07
N HIS A 771 19.07 -14.22 33.28
CA HIS A 771 19.21 -12.87 33.82
C HIS A 771 20.12 -12.91 35.05
N ALA A 772 21.02 -11.94 35.18
CA ALA A 772 21.86 -11.86 36.37
C ALA A 772 21.03 -11.41 37.59
N PRO A 773 21.35 -11.85 38.82
CA PRO A 773 20.59 -11.48 40.01
C PRO A 773 20.44 -9.97 40.22
N ALA A 774 21.50 -9.20 39.93
CA ALA A 774 21.46 -7.73 39.99
C ALA A 774 20.51 -7.11 38.97
N GLU A 775 20.40 -7.70 37.77
CA GLU A 775 19.45 -7.22 36.75
C GLU A 775 18.00 -7.50 37.18
N ILE A 776 17.74 -8.65 37.81
CA ILE A 776 16.42 -8.98 38.35
C ILE A 776 16.02 -7.97 39.43
N GLU A 777 16.94 -7.61 40.33
CA GLU A 777 16.67 -6.62 41.39
C GLU A 777 16.35 -5.23 40.82
N GLU A 778 17.11 -4.77 39.82
CA GLU A 778 16.82 -3.51 39.12
C GLU A 778 15.44 -3.54 38.46
N MET A 779 15.10 -4.62 37.76
CA MET A 779 13.79 -4.78 37.10
C MET A 779 12.66 -4.77 38.12
N VAL A 780 12.79 -5.53 39.22
CA VAL A 780 11.79 -5.60 40.30
C VAL A 780 11.59 -4.23 40.95
N SER A 781 12.67 -3.48 41.21
CA SER A 781 12.57 -2.14 41.79
C SER A 781 11.80 -1.18 40.87
N VAL A 782 12.14 -1.16 39.58
CA VAL A 782 11.41 -0.36 38.59
C VAL A 782 9.95 -0.78 38.51
N THR A 783 9.65 -2.08 38.47
CA THR A 783 8.26 -2.58 38.44
C THR A 783 7.45 -2.16 39.66
N ARG A 784 8.04 -2.14 40.87
CA ARG A 784 7.37 -1.60 42.08
C ARG A 784 7.01 -0.12 41.92
N HIS A 785 7.94 0.70 41.44
CA HIS A 785 7.65 2.11 41.17
C HIS A 785 6.56 2.27 40.12
N LEU A 786 6.55 1.43 39.09
CA LEU A 786 5.52 1.44 38.07
C LEU A 786 4.15 0.98 38.57
N PHE A 787 4.05 0.17 39.63
CA PHE A 787 2.76 -0.12 40.26
C PHE A 787 2.15 1.13 40.91
N ASP A 788 2.94 1.95 41.59
CA ASP A 788 2.47 3.23 42.14
C ASP A 788 1.98 4.15 41.01
N VAL A 789 2.73 4.26 39.90
CA VAL A 789 2.32 5.04 38.72
C VAL A 789 1.04 4.50 38.10
N ARG A 790 0.97 3.18 37.87
CA ARG A 790 -0.20 2.50 37.31
C ARG A 790 -1.44 2.79 38.14
N ASP A 791 -1.35 2.66 39.46
CA ASP A 791 -2.49 2.81 40.35
C ASP A 791 -3.02 4.24 40.35
N THR A 792 -2.16 5.26 40.31
CA THR A 792 -2.59 6.65 40.13
C THR A 792 -3.24 6.88 38.76
N ILE A 793 -2.65 6.37 37.67
CA ILE A 793 -3.22 6.50 36.32
C ILE A 793 -4.61 5.84 36.24
N LEU A 794 -4.79 4.68 36.87
CA LEU A 794 -6.08 3.99 36.94
C LEU A 794 -7.12 4.82 37.72
N ARG A 795 -6.74 5.42 38.85
CA ARG A 795 -7.64 6.32 39.61
C ARG A 795 -8.03 7.55 38.80
N VAL A 796 -7.08 8.18 38.11
CA VAL A 796 -7.37 9.32 37.20
C VAL A 796 -8.37 8.89 36.13
N ASN A 797 -8.18 7.72 35.52
CA ASN A 797 -9.10 7.23 34.49
C ASN A 797 -10.50 6.90 35.05
N GLN A 798 -10.58 6.29 36.24
CA GLN A 798 -11.85 6.03 36.92
C GLN A 798 -12.59 7.34 37.23
N GLU A 799 -11.88 8.36 37.70
CA GLU A 799 -12.44 9.68 37.98
C GLU A 799 -12.93 10.37 36.69
N TYR A 800 -12.17 10.26 35.60
CA TYR A 800 -12.59 10.74 34.28
C TYR A 800 -13.89 10.07 33.81
N ILE A 801 -13.97 8.74 33.88
CA ILE A 801 -15.17 8.00 33.49
C ILE A 801 -16.35 8.37 34.38
N ARG A 802 -16.15 8.45 35.70
CA ARG A 802 -17.19 8.85 36.68
C ARG A 802 -17.71 10.26 36.38
N SER A 803 -16.80 11.20 36.20
CA SER A 803 -17.13 12.58 35.85
C SER A 803 -17.86 12.66 34.52
N ALA A 804 -17.44 11.93 33.49
CA ALA A 804 -18.07 11.96 32.17
C ALA A 804 -19.46 11.28 32.17
N ALA A 805 -19.66 10.25 32.99
CA ALA A 805 -20.95 9.58 33.16
C ALA A 805 -22.02 10.43 33.87
N GLN A 806 -21.59 11.45 34.62
CA GLN A 806 -22.50 12.32 35.36
C GLN A 806 -23.12 13.36 34.43
N GLU A 807 -24.45 13.36 34.35
CA GLU A 807 -25.21 14.37 33.60
C GLU A 807 -25.05 15.76 34.22
N ASP A 808 -24.91 16.78 33.38
CA ASP A 808 -24.61 18.16 33.80
C ASP A 808 -25.63 18.72 34.80
N ALA A 809 -26.91 18.34 34.67
CA ALA A 809 -27.98 18.72 35.59
C ALA A 809 -27.74 18.27 37.04
N TYR A 810 -27.03 17.16 37.25
CA TYR A 810 -26.77 16.58 38.57
C TYR A 810 -25.33 16.76 39.07
N ARG A 811 -24.49 17.53 38.36
CA ARG A 811 -23.09 17.80 38.76
C ARG A 811 -22.97 18.68 40.01
N THR A 812 -22.24 18.21 41.01
CA THR A 812 -21.89 18.97 42.22
C THR A 812 -20.54 19.66 42.14
N GLU A 813 -19.74 19.34 41.12
CA GLU A 813 -18.40 19.87 40.88
C GLU A 813 -18.14 20.02 39.37
N PRO A 814 -17.18 20.88 38.95
CA PRO A 814 -16.78 20.99 37.56
C PRO A 814 -16.34 19.66 36.95
N ALA A 815 -16.51 19.50 35.64
CA ALA A 815 -16.12 18.28 34.93
C ALA A 815 -14.59 18.03 35.01
N PHE A 816 -14.23 16.84 35.47
CA PHE A 816 -12.87 16.31 35.39
C PHE A 816 -12.59 15.76 33.97
N LYS A 817 -11.50 16.23 33.37
CA LYS A 817 -11.09 16.06 31.97
C LYS A 817 -9.70 15.43 31.81
N LEU A 818 -8.89 15.33 32.88
CA LEU A 818 -7.59 14.65 32.81
C LEU A 818 -7.81 13.15 32.59
N GLN A 819 -7.01 12.55 31.71
CA GLN A 819 -7.17 11.15 31.30
C GLN A 819 -6.02 10.28 31.81
N GLY A 820 -6.31 9.01 32.08
CA GLY A 820 -5.32 7.99 32.40
C GLY A 820 -5.26 6.92 31.30
N SER A 821 -4.23 6.97 30.46
CA SER A 821 -4.05 6.07 29.31
C SER A 821 -2.74 5.30 29.34
N TYR A 822 -2.61 4.26 28.49
CA TYR A 822 -1.33 3.57 28.26
C TYR A 822 -0.23 4.54 27.80
N ARG A 823 -0.59 5.60 27.08
CA ARG A 823 0.37 6.63 26.64
C ARG A 823 0.93 7.44 27.81
N ASN A 824 0.08 7.77 28.79
CA ASN A 824 0.55 8.45 30.01
C ASN A 824 1.49 7.52 30.79
N MET A 825 1.14 6.23 30.88
CA MET A 825 1.98 5.23 31.53
C MET A 825 3.36 5.12 30.88
N ALA A 826 3.42 4.97 29.56
CA ALA A 826 4.69 4.88 28.84
C ALA A 826 5.56 6.14 28.99
N ARG A 827 4.95 7.34 28.98
CA ARG A 827 5.66 8.62 29.19
C ARG A 827 6.29 8.73 30.58
N ILE A 828 5.57 8.31 31.62
CA ILE A 828 6.09 8.35 32.99
C ILE A 828 7.12 7.24 33.17
N ALA A 829 6.84 6.02 32.69
CA ALA A 829 7.72 4.86 32.80
C ALA A 829 9.12 5.11 32.22
N GLY A 830 9.25 5.85 31.12
CA GLY A 830 10.55 6.20 30.53
C GLY A 830 11.43 7.09 31.41
N LYS A 831 10.87 7.72 32.45
CA LYS A 831 11.61 8.56 33.41
C LYS A 831 11.91 7.86 34.74
N VAL A 832 11.37 6.64 34.95
CA VAL A 832 11.53 5.90 36.21
C VAL A 832 12.88 5.19 36.24
N LEU A 833 13.62 5.39 37.33
CA LEU A 833 14.90 4.72 37.59
C LEU A 833 14.79 3.76 38.80
N PRO A 834 15.63 2.71 38.87
CA PRO A 834 15.58 1.73 39.96
C PRO A 834 15.81 2.31 41.36
N LEU A 835 16.62 3.37 41.47
CA LEU A 835 17.06 3.97 42.74
C LEU A 835 16.17 5.14 43.22
N MET A 836 15.07 5.42 42.53
CA MET A 836 14.19 6.53 42.91
C MET A 836 13.46 6.28 44.23
N SER A 837 13.20 7.34 44.99
CA SER A 837 12.33 7.29 46.17
C SER A 837 10.85 7.34 45.77
N ARG A 838 9.97 6.92 46.68
CA ARG A 838 8.52 7.03 46.48
C ARG A 838 8.06 8.49 46.34
N GLU A 839 8.73 9.44 46.99
CA GLU A 839 8.43 10.88 46.80
C GLU A 839 8.83 11.36 45.40
N GLU A 840 9.95 10.91 44.87
CA GLU A 840 10.40 11.26 43.51
C GLU A 840 9.43 10.72 42.46
N ILE A 841 8.94 9.48 42.62
CA ILE A 841 7.90 8.91 41.74
C ILE A 841 6.61 9.74 41.78
N ARG A 842 6.16 10.13 42.99
CA ARG A 842 5.01 11.04 43.12
C ARG A 842 5.26 12.38 42.43
N GLY A 843 6.45 12.94 42.58
CA GLY A 843 6.86 14.17 41.89
C GLY A 843 6.74 14.05 40.36
N LEU A 844 7.22 12.94 39.78
CA LEU A 844 7.10 12.68 38.34
C LEU A 844 5.64 12.61 37.86
N ILE A 845 4.77 11.94 38.63
CA ILE A 845 3.33 11.85 38.31
C ILE A 845 2.69 13.25 38.40
N MET A 846 2.99 14.00 39.44
CA MET A 846 2.47 15.36 39.64
C MET A 846 2.88 16.30 38.51
N ASP A 847 4.15 16.28 38.11
CA ASP A 847 4.66 17.11 37.02
C ASP A 847 4.02 16.71 35.68
N HIS A 848 3.80 15.42 35.45
CA HIS A 848 3.10 14.93 34.26
C HIS A 848 1.67 15.49 34.19
N TYR A 849 0.87 15.34 35.26
CA TYR A 849 -0.52 15.82 35.26
C TYR A 849 -0.65 17.34 35.35
N LYS A 850 0.35 18.04 35.93
CA LYS A 850 0.45 19.49 35.84
C LYS A 850 0.59 19.94 34.38
N ASN A 851 1.50 19.31 33.62
CA ASN A 851 1.67 19.61 32.21
C ASN A 851 0.43 19.25 31.37
N GLU A 852 -0.20 18.11 31.61
CA GLU A 852 -1.47 17.73 30.94
C GLU A 852 -2.61 18.69 31.31
N SER A 853 -2.65 19.25 32.52
CA SER A 853 -3.68 20.22 32.89
C SER A 853 -3.54 21.55 32.13
N GLN A 854 -2.32 21.97 31.79
CA GLN A 854 -2.06 23.22 31.08
C GLN A 854 -2.52 23.18 29.62
N THR A 855 -2.67 22.00 29.03
CA THR A 855 -3.19 21.86 27.67
C THR A 855 -4.72 21.97 27.63
N LEU A 856 -5.40 21.87 28.78
CA LEU A 856 -6.83 22.14 28.90
C LEU A 856 -7.06 23.66 28.82
N THR A 857 -7.41 24.15 27.63
CA THR A 857 -7.70 25.58 27.35
C THR A 857 -8.65 26.23 28.37
N GLN A 858 -9.57 25.46 28.96
CA GLN A 858 -10.46 25.87 30.05
C GLN A 858 -10.48 24.82 31.17
N GLY A 859 -10.50 25.27 32.43
CA GLY A 859 -10.67 24.40 33.59
C GLY A 859 -9.39 23.71 34.08
N ALA A 860 -8.21 24.14 33.64
CA ALA A 860 -6.91 23.61 34.07
C ALA A 860 -6.74 23.62 35.60
N GLU A 861 -7.01 24.76 36.26
CA GLU A 861 -6.91 24.91 37.71
C GLU A 861 -7.84 23.94 38.46
N ALA A 862 -9.11 23.88 38.06
CA ALA A 862 -10.11 22.99 38.66
C ALA A 862 -9.72 21.51 38.55
N ASN A 863 -9.20 21.10 37.38
CA ASN A 863 -8.78 19.73 37.11
C ASN A 863 -7.55 19.33 37.94
N LEU A 864 -6.56 20.22 38.03
CA LEU A 864 -5.36 19.95 38.81
C LEU A 864 -5.66 19.89 40.32
N LEU A 865 -6.54 20.76 40.82
CA LEU A 865 -6.97 20.75 42.21
C LEU A 865 -7.77 19.49 42.55
N LYS A 866 -8.70 19.08 41.68
CA LYS A 866 -9.43 17.82 41.84
C LYS A 866 -8.49 16.61 41.86
N PHE A 867 -7.50 16.59 40.97
CA PHE A 867 -6.46 15.56 40.95
C PHE A 867 -5.71 15.47 42.30
N LYS A 868 -5.27 16.62 42.82
CA LYS A 868 -4.60 16.69 44.13
C LYS A 868 -5.50 16.28 45.30
N ASP A 869 -6.80 16.58 45.21
CA ASP A 869 -7.80 16.27 46.23
C ASP A 869 -7.98 14.75 46.38
N PHE A 870 -8.25 14.01 45.30
CA PHE A 870 -8.46 12.57 45.39
C PHE A 870 -7.15 11.76 45.55
N GLU A 871 -6.00 12.28 45.12
CA GLU A 871 -4.70 11.68 45.44
C GLU A 871 -4.22 11.99 46.87
N GLY A 872 -4.94 12.86 47.61
CA GLY A 872 -4.64 13.19 49.00
C GLY A 872 -3.38 14.03 49.21
N VAL A 873 -2.93 14.75 48.17
CA VAL A 873 -1.70 15.57 48.18
C VAL A 873 -1.97 17.08 48.21
N ALA A 874 -3.24 17.49 48.19
CA ALA A 874 -3.62 18.90 48.28
C ALA A 874 -3.27 19.50 49.66
N ASN A 875 -2.61 20.65 49.65
CA ASN A 875 -2.37 21.43 50.87
C ASN A 875 -3.64 22.17 51.32
N GLU A 876 -3.64 22.79 52.51
CA GLU A 876 -4.83 23.45 53.07
C GLU A 876 -5.34 24.61 52.20
N THR A 877 -4.44 25.35 51.55
CA THR A 877 -4.81 26.47 50.66
C THR A 877 -5.45 25.98 49.36
N GLU A 878 -4.95 24.89 48.80
CA GLU A 878 -5.49 24.23 47.60
C GLU A 878 -6.85 23.60 47.87
N LYS A 879 -7.06 22.98 49.05
CA LYS A 879 -8.37 22.46 49.46
C LYS A 879 -9.41 23.59 49.59
N ALA A 880 -9.03 24.69 50.26
CA ALA A 880 -9.90 25.86 50.37
C ALA A 880 -10.22 26.47 48.99
N ARG A 881 -9.24 26.50 48.08
CA ARG A 881 -9.45 26.96 46.69
C ARG A 881 -10.37 26.03 45.91
N TRP A 882 -10.24 24.71 46.07
CA TRP A 882 -11.13 23.73 45.45
C TRP A 882 -12.58 23.86 45.95
N ASP A 883 -12.78 24.06 47.24
CA ASP A 883 -14.10 24.30 47.83
C ASP A 883 -14.73 25.61 47.32
N ALA A 884 -13.94 26.67 47.15
CA ALA A 884 -14.40 27.91 46.54
C ALA A 884 -14.85 27.70 45.08
N ILE A 885 -14.10 26.91 44.30
CA ILE A 885 -14.46 26.57 42.91
C ILE A 885 -15.77 25.76 42.85
N LYS A 886 -15.97 24.78 43.75
CA LYS A 886 -17.23 24.01 43.83
C LYS A 886 -18.42 24.91 44.17
N LYS A 887 -18.27 25.82 45.14
CA LYS A 887 -19.33 26.80 45.51
C LYS A 887 -19.67 27.72 44.34
N GLU A 888 -18.66 28.29 43.68
CA GLU A 888 -18.86 29.15 42.52
C GLU A 888 -19.48 28.39 41.33
N PHE A 889 -19.10 27.13 41.11
CA PHE A 889 -19.71 26.28 40.10
C PHE A 889 -21.21 26.05 40.37
N MET A 890 -21.56 25.70 41.61
CA MET A 890 -22.97 25.52 42.01
C MET A 890 -23.77 26.82 41.87
N LYS A 891 -23.17 27.97 42.23
CA LYS A 891 -23.78 29.29 42.06
C LYS A 891 -24.00 29.63 40.59
N ARG A 892 -23.00 29.43 39.73
CA ARG A 892 -23.11 29.62 38.27
C ARG A 892 -24.15 28.68 37.65
N ARG A 893 -24.30 27.46 38.18
CA ARG A 893 -25.31 26.51 37.72
C ARG A 893 -26.74 26.93 38.12
N LEU A 894 -26.91 27.41 39.35
CA LEU A 894 -28.17 28.03 39.82
C LEU A 894 -28.54 29.26 38.98
N LEU A 895 -27.55 30.04 38.56
CA LEU A 895 -27.71 31.23 37.70
C LEU A 895 -27.92 30.88 36.22
N GLY A 896 -27.27 29.84 35.72
CA GLY A 896 -27.22 29.44 34.31
C GLY A 896 -28.31 28.45 33.88
N GLY A 897 -29.22 28.06 34.78
CA GLY A 897 -30.43 27.30 34.43
C GLY A 897 -31.49 28.12 33.68
N ALA A 898 -31.31 29.44 33.59
CA ALA A 898 -32.07 30.32 32.71
C ALA A 898 -31.17 30.72 31.54
N GLY A 899 -31.59 30.42 30.31
CA GLY A 899 -30.87 30.85 29.11
C GLY A 899 -30.60 32.35 29.12
N GLU A 900 -29.55 32.79 28.45
CA GLU A 900 -29.09 34.21 28.44
C GLU A 900 -30.17 35.22 28.00
N GLU A 901 -31.29 34.76 27.45
CA GLU A 901 -32.41 35.56 26.96
C GLU A 901 -33.58 35.75 27.96
N ASP A 902 -33.59 35.11 29.14
CA ASP A 902 -34.73 35.21 30.08
C ASP A 902 -34.52 36.23 31.23
N PRO A 903 -35.22 37.38 31.22
CA PRO A 903 -35.15 38.39 32.29
C PRO A 903 -35.66 37.88 33.65
N VAL A 904 -36.56 36.88 33.64
CA VAL A 904 -37.19 36.34 34.86
C VAL A 904 -36.19 35.48 35.64
N GLY A 905 -35.37 34.71 34.95
CA GLY A 905 -34.27 33.93 35.55
C GLY A 905 -33.27 34.78 36.32
N ARG A 906 -32.97 36.00 35.84
CA ARG A 906 -32.09 36.95 36.54
C ARG A 906 -32.69 37.49 37.85
N VAL A 907 -34.01 37.67 37.91
CA VAL A 907 -34.70 38.16 39.12
C VAL A 907 -34.78 37.05 40.18
N VAL A 908 -35.07 35.81 39.77
CA VAL A 908 -35.07 34.65 40.67
C VAL A 908 -33.67 34.36 41.21
N ALA A 909 -32.65 34.49 40.38
CA ALA A 909 -31.24 34.44 40.78
C ALA A 909 -30.86 35.50 41.84
N GLN A 910 -31.36 36.74 41.71
CA GLN A 910 -31.15 37.78 42.70
C GLN A 910 -31.84 37.47 44.03
N LEU A 911 -33.05 36.90 44.00
CA LEU A 911 -33.77 36.46 45.20
C LEU A 911 -33.07 35.30 45.92
N SER A 912 -32.48 34.35 45.17
CA SER A 912 -31.65 33.28 45.76
C SER A 912 -30.35 33.83 46.37
N GLY A 913 -29.76 34.87 45.78
CA GLY A 913 -28.60 35.57 46.35
C GLY A 913 -28.89 36.28 47.68
N PHE A 914 -30.14 36.72 47.90
CA PHE A 914 -30.60 37.22 49.20
C PHE A 914 -30.68 36.12 50.27
N GLN A 915 -31.04 34.89 49.86
CA GLN A 915 -31.13 33.75 50.76
C GLN A 915 -29.74 33.27 51.22
N ASP A 916 -28.73 33.26 50.34
CA ASP A 916 -27.32 33.02 50.71
C ASP A 916 -26.78 34.10 51.65
N GLY A 917 -27.18 35.36 51.45
CA GLY A 917 -26.87 36.47 52.37
C GLY A 917 -27.45 36.23 53.77
N LEU A 918 -28.69 35.72 53.85
CA LEU A 918 -29.34 35.36 55.11
C LEU A 918 -28.70 34.13 55.78
N ASP A 919 -28.27 33.13 55.02
CA ASP A 919 -27.55 31.96 55.56
C ASP A 919 -26.12 32.31 56.00
N SER A 920 -25.44 33.24 55.32
CA SER A 920 -24.16 33.79 55.77
C SER A 920 -24.31 34.62 57.05
N ILE A 921 -25.41 35.37 57.18
CA ILE A 921 -25.75 36.08 58.42
C ILE A 921 -26.05 35.06 59.53
N ARG A 922 -26.79 33.99 59.22
CA ARG A 922 -27.05 32.90 60.15
C ARG A 922 -25.77 32.19 60.58
N SER A 923 -24.82 31.93 59.68
CA SER A 923 -23.55 31.29 60.04
C SER A 923 -22.69 32.21 60.91
N VAL A 924 -22.63 33.52 60.61
CA VAL A 924 -21.94 34.52 61.45
C VAL A 924 -22.61 34.69 62.81
N ILE A 925 -23.94 34.57 62.89
CA ILE A 925 -24.68 34.57 64.16
C ILE A 925 -24.43 33.27 64.95
N VAL A 926 -24.28 32.13 64.28
CA VAL A 926 -23.96 30.84 64.92
C VAL A 926 -22.49 30.78 65.36
N GLU A 927 -21.58 31.41 64.62
CA GLU A 927 -20.15 31.48 64.93
C GLU A 927 -19.87 32.53 66.02
N GLY A 928 -20.51 33.70 65.94
CA GLY A 928 -20.55 34.69 67.02
C GLY A 928 -21.28 34.18 68.27
N GLY A 929 -22.32 33.36 68.09
CA GLY A 929 -23.00 32.65 69.19
C GLY A 929 -22.13 31.58 69.84
N ARG A 930 -21.18 30.97 69.11
CA ARG A 930 -20.19 30.03 69.65
C ARG A 930 -19.05 30.74 70.38
N GLU A 931 -18.66 31.96 69.99
CA GLU A 931 -17.73 32.78 70.78
C GLU A 931 -18.34 33.26 72.11
N TYR A 932 -19.65 33.52 72.15
CA TYR A 932 -20.39 33.80 73.40
C TYR A 932 -20.65 32.57 74.27
N ALA A 933 -20.45 31.35 73.74
CA ALA A 933 -20.66 30.08 74.45
C ALA A 933 -19.35 29.43 74.95
N LYS A 934 -18.20 30.12 74.92
CA LYS A 934 -17.03 29.71 75.70
C LYS A 934 -17.25 30.10 77.16
N PRO A 935 -17.11 29.17 78.14
CA PRO A 935 -17.10 29.57 79.54
C PRO A 935 -15.87 30.44 79.78
N GLN A 936 -16.07 31.75 79.96
CA GLN A 936 -15.04 32.62 80.52
C GLN A 936 -14.84 32.20 81.97
N SER A 937 -13.67 31.66 82.29
CA SER A 937 -13.27 31.45 83.67
C SER A 937 -13.18 32.81 84.36
N LEU A 938 -14.14 33.10 85.23
CA LEU A 938 -14.11 34.27 86.11
C LEU A 938 -12.83 34.25 86.95
N SER A 939 -12.11 35.36 87.00
CA SER A 939 -10.94 35.49 87.88
C SER A 939 -11.35 35.30 89.34
N GLU A 940 -10.50 34.67 90.17
CA GLU A 940 -10.79 34.36 91.58
C GLU A 940 -11.23 35.60 92.39
N ASN A 941 -10.78 36.79 92.00
CA ASN A 941 -11.17 38.06 92.61
C ASN A 941 -12.65 38.42 92.39
N THR A 942 -13.25 38.03 91.26
CA THR A 942 -14.65 38.30 90.95
C THR A 942 -15.60 37.37 91.73
N ILE A 943 -15.15 36.15 92.03
CA ILE A 943 -15.90 35.16 92.82
C ILE A 943 -15.96 35.55 94.30
N ALA A 944 -14.89 36.18 94.82
CA ALA A 944 -14.88 36.71 96.19
C ALA A 944 -15.89 37.87 96.37
N GLN A 945 -15.93 38.82 95.45
CA GLN A 945 -16.86 39.96 95.52
C GLN A 945 -18.33 39.53 95.39
N LEU A 946 -18.63 38.53 94.57
CA LEU A 946 -20.00 38.01 94.42
C LEU A 946 -20.48 37.26 95.68
N ARG A 947 -19.60 36.61 96.45
CA ARG A 947 -19.97 35.98 97.73
C ARG A 947 -20.37 37.01 98.79
N ASP A 948 -19.68 38.14 98.86
CA ASP A 948 -20.00 39.20 99.82
C ASP A 948 -21.33 39.89 99.47
N ILE A 949 -21.64 40.05 98.18
CA ILE A 949 -22.92 40.63 97.72
C ILE A 949 -24.10 39.68 97.99
N ILE A 950 -23.92 38.36 97.77
CA ILE A 950 -24.97 37.36 98.01
C ILE A 950 -25.22 37.17 99.52
N ALA A 951 -24.20 37.32 100.36
CA ALA A 951 -24.36 37.33 101.82
C ALA A 951 -25.18 38.55 102.31
N GLY A 952 -25.02 39.71 101.67
CA GLY A 952 -25.76 40.94 101.98
C GLY A 952 -27.24 40.91 101.55
N LEU A 953 -27.59 40.18 100.49
CA LEU A 953 -28.96 40.13 99.94
C LEU A 953 -29.89 39.12 100.64
N ARG A 954 -29.39 38.29 101.56
CA ARG A 954 -30.19 37.30 102.33
C ARG A 954 -30.85 37.87 103.59
N ALA A 955 -30.75 39.17 103.85
CA ALA A 955 -31.19 39.78 105.09
C ALA A 955 -32.36 40.77 104.94
N VAL A 956 -33.37 40.49 104.10
CA VAL A 956 -34.69 41.17 104.18
C VAL A 956 -35.80 40.22 103.67
N PRO A 957 -36.85 39.90 104.47
CA PRO A 957 -37.95 39.05 104.06
C PRO A 957 -39.12 39.88 103.49
N VAL A 958 -39.72 39.44 102.38
CA VAL A 958 -41.05 39.91 101.95
C VAL A 958 -41.87 38.71 101.45
N GLU A 959 -43.09 38.63 101.98
CA GLU A 959 -44.09 37.58 101.79
C GLU A 959 -44.63 37.51 100.35
N VAL A 960 -44.91 36.28 99.90
CA VAL A 960 -45.52 35.98 98.59
C VAL A 960 -47.00 35.71 98.82
N ASP A 961 -47.87 36.54 98.22
CA ASP A 961 -49.31 36.28 98.13
C ASP A 961 -49.64 35.82 96.70
N ILE A 962 -50.09 34.57 96.56
CA ILE A 962 -50.39 33.93 95.27
C ILE A 962 -51.90 34.01 95.04
N LYS A 963 -52.32 34.75 94.02
CA LYS A 963 -53.67 34.66 93.45
C LYS A 963 -53.63 34.06 92.05
N VAL A 964 -54.19 32.86 91.94
CA VAL A 964 -54.44 32.10 90.71
C VAL A 964 -55.87 32.37 90.24
N VAL A 965 -56.09 32.78 88.99
CA VAL A 965 -57.29 32.47 88.20
C VAL A 965 -56.92 32.39 86.69
N PRO A 966 -57.46 31.42 85.90
CA PRO A 966 -56.91 30.99 84.60
C PRO A 966 -57.75 31.44 83.38
N VAL A 967 -57.19 31.31 82.17
CA VAL A 967 -57.91 31.28 80.88
C VAL A 967 -57.18 30.25 79.99
N GLN A 968 -57.65 28.99 79.97
CA GLN A 968 -58.50 28.36 78.93
C GLN A 968 -57.81 28.10 77.58
N GLU A 969 -57.38 26.84 77.42
CA GLU A 969 -57.30 26.13 76.14
C GLU A 969 -58.71 25.72 75.70
N GLU A 970 -59.03 25.90 74.41
CA GLU A 970 -60.14 25.20 73.77
C GLU A 970 -59.65 24.46 72.52
N SER A 971 -59.79 23.15 72.62
CA SER A 971 -59.80 22.16 71.54
C SER A 971 -61.25 21.92 71.09
N GLY A 972 -61.50 21.77 69.78
CA GLY A 972 -62.61 20.93 69.31
C GLY A 972 -63.32 21.32 68.01
N PRO A 973 -63.99 20.38 67.32
CA PRO A 973 -63.97 20.22 65.86
C PRO A 973 -65.36 20.40 65.20
N ILE A 974 -65.49 20.16 63.87
CA ILE A 974 -66.59 19.41 63.20
C ILE A 974 -66.47 19.45 61.65
N GLN A 975 -66.34 18.25 61.03
CA GLN A 975 -67.00 17.64 59.83
C GLN A 975 -67.19 18.43 58.51
N ARG A 976 -67.53 17.87 57.33
CA ARG A 976 -67.36 16.62 56.53
C ARG A 976 -68.21 16.86 55.24
N MET A 977 -67.95 16.10 54.16
CA MET A 977 -68.71 15.91 52.88
C MET A 977 -68.35 16.85 51.72
N ASP A 978 -68.17 16.41 50.47
CA ASP A 978 -68.19 15.08 49.83
C ASP A 978 -67.50 15.19 48.45
N ARG A 979 -66.88 14.11 47.96
CA ARG A 979 -66.82 13.72 46.53
C ARG A 979 -66.11 12.36 46.35
N SER A 980 -66.88 11.34 45.96
CA SER A 980 -66.43 10.14 45.23
C SER A 980 -66.08 10.53 43.76
N GLU A 981 -65.29 9.83 42.95
CA GLU A 981 -65.11 8.38 42.72
C GLU A 981 -63.69 8.00 42.22
N ALA A 982 -63.26 6.78 42.61
CA ALA A 982 -62.49 5.72 41.90
C ALA A 982 -61.20 6.03 41.10
N ALA A 983 -60.14 5.20 41.07
CA ALA A 983 -59.72 3.98 41.77
C ALA A 983 -58.18 3.79 41.59
N PRO A 984 -57.45 3.14 42.54
CA PRO A 984 -56.02 2.84 42.41
C PRO A 984 -55.78 1.36 42.01
N LEU A 985 -54.77 1.11 41.17
CA LEU A 985 -54.33 -0.26 40.83
C LEU A 985 -53.05 -0.62 41.60
N GLU A 986 -53.19 -1.69 42.39
CA GLU A 986 -52.15 -2.40 43.13
C GLU A 986 -51.18 -3.13 42.20
N PHE A 987 -49.91 -3.24 42.61
CA PHE A 987 -49.03 -4.33 42.21
C PHE A 987 -48.56 -5.09 43.46
N LYS A 988 -48.91 -6.38 43.53
CA LYS A 988 -48.45 -7.34 44.53
C LYS A 988 -47.08 -7.91 44.13
N PRO A 989 -46.11 -8.04 45.05
CA PRO A 989 -45.03 -9.00 44.95
C PRO A 989 -45.40 -10.28 45.74
N GLU A 990 -45.44 -11.43 45.07
CA GLU A 990 -45.47 -12.74 45.73
C GLU A 990 -44.04 -13.29 45.85
N VAL A 991 -43.60 -13.50 47.10
CA VAL A 991 -42.51 -14.41 47.46
C VAL A 991 -43.13 -15.49 48.34
N ARG A 992 -43.08 -16.75 47.92
CA ARG A 992 -43.48 -17.94 48.70
C ARG A 992 -42.25 -18.75 49.09
N GLN A 993 -42.08 -18.98 50.39
CA GLN A 993 -41.40 -20.12 51.00
C GLN A 993 -42.44 -20.71 51.98
N GLU A 994 -43.09 -21.80 51.60
CA GLU A 994 -42.77 -23.21 51.94
C GLU A 994 -43.15 -23.59 53.38
N ASP A 995 -43.98 -24.63 53.51
CA ASP A 995 -43.77 -25.77 54.43
C ASP A 995 -44.82 -26.92 54.18
N PRO A 996 -44.59 -28.16 54.69
CA PRO A 996 -44.72 -29.47 53.98
C PRO A 996 -45.98 -30.29 54.42
N PRO A 997 -46.05 -31.65 54.45
CA PRO A 997 -45.54 -32.75 53.61
C PRO A 997 -46.67 -33.71 53.09
N THR A 998 -46.44 -34.44 51.98
CA THR A 998 -46.76 -35.90 51.83
C THR A 998 -46.09 -36.46 50.59
#